data_AF-A0A8J3XRY8-F1
#
_entry.id   AF-A0A8J3XRY8-F1
#
_cell.length_a   1.000
_cell.length_b   1.000
_cell.length_c   1.000
_cell.angle_alpha   90.00
_cell.angle_beta   90.00
_cell.angle_gamma   90.00
#
_symmetry.space_group_name_H-M   'P 1'
#
loop_
_entity.id
_entity.type
_entity.pdbx_description
1 polymer ?
#
loop_
_entity_poly.entity_id
_entity_poly.type
_entity_poly.pdbx_seq_one_letter_code
_entity_poly.pdbx_strand_id
1 'polypeptide(L)'
;MRKLRFTLATLLTLSLAIPLVPTTASAHTRRPPVLDLETLTGAQAEDMMAKGRLTSVELTQAYIDRIEALNKRGPGLNAVTQLNEDALKEAALADRQRSKGQVLGPAHGLPILLKDLVDVKGMYTSAGNYSLRDSYPATDAGITKKLRQRGVVILGKVGLSEFANSFGSQPSGFSNLTGQVINGIDADQNPSGSSSGTGAAMAAAMATLGIGTETSGSIISPSSTQSLVGLRPTVGLVPGYGIAPISASQDTAGPMVRSVSDAAMTLASIAGPDPDGDAEYRAIFGPDYLATGVIPAPPAKLPDYMKALSLDFVEGKKIGYNGTLTDGSPLKIAYDALTAAGAIMVPRPTVSVGTLPSLPSGYEQHKTIDEYYNRLGPKAPITSLVQEVADNQANAQQALKFGNNSHLSAAAADITPGGANEIAYRANLPIRKAAWHKAIDDMMTYTDSDPAKPADPVIAILGSVPNGPQAGYPSMTIPMGYAATTRRAVNVQVHGNAYDEYNLIGVGYVVEQATRLRQTAGSVNPSMYRCAKTVPAEPFAERGHCNPDYDTIMRMLGHAPRPLPFSLETESAQSLSARLAAGTLTSEELVKAYLYRIALTNAEGPATQAVRTINTDAVDEARALDREREKDKKDKKGHKPPRGPLYGLPVLLNDGFDVDSLATTGGSIALQDLEPGRDSTVVAKLKAAGAIILGKTNVSELNGVFDANMPKGYSSLAGQVLLPSDTDKTPAGSSGGSAAATASGLAAFTVGMETSTDSAQLVAPADAAGVVGLKPTVGLVSRTGVLPVARSQDAPGPITRTVYDAATALTAIAGPDRADPATAGAPVKNYTAGLSATALQGKKIAVVASTAAPYPATVTALQALGATTTQVTIGTPSPDPASVVPSEFKRDLNSYLSGIRRGPGARSLQAVIGYNDAHPVEGLKYQQGQLLAAQAVDLSDPATSAAYKADLEAGKTSTRALIDGILTNGTPGDTSDDFDAVMAPSGSALVGYADRAGYPALTIPAGYGATASSAGHNPIGVTLVGTAFSEATLLADGYALEQATNVRLAPSYTNPSMWRCVPGSTFFTGELCNPGDRLLESRPHH
;
A
#
# COMPACT_ATOMS: atom_id res chain seq x y z
N MET A 1 -89.15 -8.58 -5.42
CA MET A 1 -90.48 -7.98 -5.70
C MET A 1 -90.40 -6.47 -5.44
N ARG A 2 -91.02 -5.68 -6.33
CA ARG A 2 -91.34 -4.22 -6.25
C ARG A 2 -90.14 -3.25 -6.25
N LYS A 3 -89.83 -2.51 -7.32
CA LYS A 3 -90.56 -1.46 -8.09
C LYS A 3 -91.03 -0.25 -7.24
N LEU A 4 -90.29 0.85 -7.41
CA LEU A 4 -90.70 2.17 -7.90
C LEU A 4 -91.73 3.03 -7.10
N ARG A 5 -91.32 4.29 -6.81
CA ARG A 5 -91.99 5.60 -7.08
C ARG A 5 -91.52 6.62 -6.02
N PHE A 6 -90.61 7.56 -6.31
CA PHE A 6 -90.79 8.85 -7.00
C PHE A 6 -92.03 9.65 -6.60
N THR A 7 -91.79 10.72 -5.84
CA THR A 7 -92.51 12.01 -5.93
C THR A 7 -91.50 13.14 -5.74
N LEU A 8 -91.53 14.05 -6.70
CA LEU A 8 -90.65 15.20 -6.93
C LEU A 8 -91.45 16.47 -6.62
N ALA A 9 -90.86 17.42 -5.89
CA ALA A 9 -91.17 18.86 -5.85
C ALA A 9 -90.56 19.44 -4.55
N THR A 10 -89.79 20.51 -4.46
CA THR A 10 -89.24 21.52 -5.37
C THR A 10 -88.30 22.33 -4.48
N LEU A 11 -87.05 22.65 -4.85
CA LEU A 11 -86.35 23.84 -4.32
C LEU A 11 -85.04 24.15 -5.05
N LEU A 12 -85.01 25.39 -5.54
CA LEU A 12 -83.93 26.29 -5.91
C LEU A 12 -82.50 25.75 -6.11
N THR A 13 -82.02 26.04 -7.32
CA THR A 13 -80.66 26.02 -7.83
C THR A 13 -79.67 26.86 -7.01
N LEU A 14 -78.63 26.22 -6.49
CA LEU A 14 -77.32 26.82 -6.24
C LEU A 14 -76.25 25.85 -6.78
N SER A 15 -75.59 26.23 -7.87
CA SER A 15 -74.57 25.44 -8.57
C SER A 15 -73.27 25.39 -7.76
N LEU A 16 -72.99 24.24 -7.15
CA LEU A 16 -71.68 23.89 -6.61
C LEU A 16 -70.90 23.10 -7.67
N ALA A 17 -69.85 23.70 -8.23
CA ALA A 17 -68.92 23.01 -9.10
C ALA A 17 -68.08 22.00 -8.29
N ILE A 18 -68.18 20.72 -8.65
CA ILE A 18 -67.32 19.65 -8.13
C ILE A 18 -65.93 19.82 -8.79
N PRO A 19 -64.82 19.95 -8.05
CA PRO A 19 -63.50 19.90 -8.65
C PRO A 19 -63.19 18.46 -9.05
N LEU A 20 -62.84 18.26 -10.32
CA LEU A 20 -62.18 17.04 -10.79
C LEU A 20 -60.93 16.80 -9.94
N VAL A 21 -60.85 15.63 -9.32
CA VAL A 21 -59.60 15.09 -8.76
C VAL A 21 -58.67 14.81 -9.95
N PRO A 22 -57.47 15.41 -10.03
CA PRO A 22 -56.50 15.03 -11.05
C PRO A 22 -55.99 13.64 -10.69
N THR A 23 -56.18 12.69 -11.60
CA THR A 23 -55.50 11.40 -11.61
C THR A 23 -54.00 11.61 -11.46
N THR A 24 -53.44 11.01 -10.41
CA THR A 24 -52.01 10.96 -10.11
C THR A 24 -51.20 10.62 -11.35
N ALA A 25 -50.34 11.55 -11.77
CA ALA A 25 -49.32 11.28 -12.76
C ALA A 25 -48.46 10.10 -12.29
N SER A 26 -48.35 9.08 -13.15
CA SER A 26 -47.46 7.95 -12.99
C SER A 26 -46.04 8.46 -12.72
N ALA A 27 -45.54 8.27 -11.50
CA ALA A 27 -44.14 8.49 -11.16
C ALA A 27 -43.30 7.58 -12.07
N HIS A 28 -42.76 8.15 -13.15
CA HIS A 28 -41.76 7.47 -13.95
C HIS A 28 -40.56 7.25 -13.04
N THR A 29 -40.27 6.01 -12.68
CA THR A 29 -39.03 5.62 -12.02
C THR A 29 -37.89 5.90 -12.99
N ARG A 30 -37.36 7.11 -12.94
CA ARG A 30 -36.17 7.52 -13.70
C ARG A 30 -35.02 6.61 -13.24
N ARG A 31 -34.35 5.94 -14.20
CA ARG A 31 -33.13 5.20 -13.89
C ARG A 31 -32.07 6.18 -13.35
N PRO A 32 -31.33 5.82 -12.29
CA PRO A 32 -30.24 6.65 -11.79
C PRO A 32 -29.25 6.98 -12.92
N PRO A 33 -28.72 8.20 -12.97
CA PRO A 33 -27.69 8.53 -13.96
C PRO A 33 -26.42 7.72 -13.68
N VAL A 34 -25.75 7.23 -14.73
CA VAL A 34 -24.38 6.74 -14.62
C VAL A 34 -23.46 7.95 -14.47
N LEU A 35 -22.69 7.99 -13.39
CA LEU A 35 -21.82 9.12 -13.03
C LEU A 35 -20.36 8.73 -13.21
N ASP A 36 -19.62 9.48 -14.01
CA ASP A 36 -18.16 9.41 -14.00
C ASP A 36 -17.62 10.18 -12.79
N LEU A 37 -17.47 9.48 -11.67
CA LEU A 37 -17.05 10.06 -10.40
C LEU A 37 -15.59 10.55 -10.41
N GLU A 38 -14.73 10.05 -11.31
CA GLU A 38 -13.33 10.46 -11.39
C GLU A 38 -13.17 11.89 -11.93
N THR A 39 -14.10 12.32 -12.79
CA THR A 39 -14.08 13.64 -13.43
C THR A 39 -15.15 14.60 -12.92
N LEU A 40 -16.21 14.09 -12.26
CA LEU A 40 -17.27 14.91 -11.67
C LEU A 40 -16.75 15.78 -10.51
N THR A 41 -16.82 17.10 -10.69
CA THR A 41 -16.53 18.08 -9.63
C THR A 41 -17.77 18.35 -8.76
N GLY A 42 -17.58 18.85 -7.55
CA GLY A 42 -18.68 19.28 -6.67
C GLY A 42 -19.52 20.38 -7.30
N ALA A 43 -18.88 21.34 -7.99
CA ALA A 43 -19.59 22.40 -8.70
C ALA A 43 -20.50 21.86 -9.82
N GLN A 44 -20.05 20.84 -10.57
CA GLN A 44 -20.87 20.16 -11.58
C GLN A 44 -22.01 19.37 -10.93
N ALA A 45 -21.74 18.64 -9.85
CA ALA A 45 -22.76 17.90 -9.12
C ALA A 45 -23.86 18.83 -8.57
N GLU A 46 -23.48 19.97 -7.99
CA GLU A 46 -24.42 21.01 -7.55
C GLU A 46 -25.28 21.57 -8.68
N ASP A 47 -24.68 21.89 -9.83
CA ASP A 47 -25.42 22.35 -11.00
C ASP A 47 -26.42 21.29 -11.51
N MET A 48 -26.00 20.02 -11.52
CA MET A 48 -26.87 18.90 -11.87
C MET A 48 -28.03 18.75 -10.89
N MET A 49 -27.78 18.89 -9.58
CA MET A 49 -28.82 18.84 -8.55
C MET A 49 -29.78 20.03 -8.64
N ALA A 50 -29.26 21.24 -8.87
CA ALA A 50 -30.08 22.44 -9.08
C ALA A 50 -31.00 22.32 -10.30
N LYS A 51 -30.57 21.60 -11.35
CA LYS A 51 -31.36 21.31 -12.56
C LYS A 51 -32.25 20.07 -12.44
N GLY A 52 -32.32 19.42 -11.27
CA GLY A 52 -33.08 18.19 -11.06
C GLY A 52 -32.57 16.99 -11.87
N ARG A 53 -31.31 17.04 -12.33
CA ARG A 53 -30.66 15.97 -13.12
C ARG A 53 -29.99 14.93 -12.24
N LEU A 54 -29.77 15.22 -10.96
CA LEU A 54 -29.15 14.38 -9.96
C LEU A 54 -29.79 14.70 -8.60
N THR A 55 -29.83 13.72 -7.70
CA THR A 55 -30.20 13.93 -6.29
C THR A 55 -28.99 13.65 -5.39
N SER A 56 -29.00 14.19 -4.18
CA SER A 56 -27.99 13.89 -3.17
C SER A 56 -27.97 12.40 -2.85
N VAL A 57 -29.12 11.74 -2.77
CA VAL A 57 -29.21 10.28 -2.54
C VAL A 57 -28.53 9.48 -3.66
N GLU A 58 -28.78 9.80 -4.92
CA GLU A 58 -28.14 9.13 -6.06
C GLU A 58 -26.62 9.32 -6.03
N LEU A 59 -26.14 10.53 -5.73
CA LEU A 59 -24.71 10.82 -5.64
C LEU A 59 -24.05 10.08 -4.47
N THR A 60 -24.66 10.11 -3.29
CA THR A 60 -24.16 9.41 -2.10
C THR A 60 -24.11 7.90 -2.33
N GLN A 61 -25.14 7.30 -2.94
CA GLN A 61 -25.13 5.87 -3.26
C GLN A 61 -24.01 5.51 -4.24
N ALA A 62 -23.80 6.32 -5.29
CA ALA A 62 -22.73 6.07 -6.25
C ALA A 62 -21.33 6.07 -5.59
N TYR A 63 -21.09 6.93 -4.60
CA TYR A 63 -19.84 6.91 -3.84
C TYR A 63 -19.74 5.72 -2.88
N ILE A 64 -20.83 5.28 -2.26
CA ILE A 64 -20.83 4.04 -1.44
C ILE A 64 -20.43 2.84 -2.31
N ASP A 65 -21.02 2.71 -3.51
CA ASP A 65 -20.72 1.62 -4.44
C ASP A 65 -19.25 1.68 -4.91
N ARG A 66 -18.72 2.88 -5.17
CA ARG A 66 -17.31 3.07 -5.52
C ARG A 66 -16.35 2.76 -4.37
N ILE A 67 -16.70 3.12 -3.13
CA ILE A 67 -15.94 2.75 -1.94
C ILE A 67 -15.89 1.22 -1.80
N GLU A 68 -17.01 0.52 -1.98
CA GLU A 68 -17.03 -0.95 -1.95
C GLU A 68 -16.09 -1.55 -3.02
N ALA A 69 -16.14 -1.03 -4.24
CA ALA A 69 -15.33 -1.52 -5.35
C ALA A 69 -13.82 -1.29 -5.16
N LEU A 70 -13.40 -0.21 -4.50
CA LEU A 70 -11.99 0.21 -4.47
C LEU A 70 -11.30 0.08 -3.12
N ASN A 71 -12.04 0.25 -2.02
CA ASN A 71 -11.44 0.33 -0.68
C ASN A 71 -11.00 -1.05 -0.17
N LYS A 72 -11.77 -2.09 -0.48
CA LYS A 72 -11.52 -3.46 0.00
C LYS A 72 -11.59 -4.56 -1.06
N ARG A 73 -12.17 -4.36 -2.26
CA ARG A 73 -12.34 -5.45 -3.26
C ARG A 73 -11.45 -5.38 -4.50
N GLY A 74 -11.17 -4.17 -4.98
CA GLY A 74 -10.29 -3.93 -6.11
C GLY A 74 -8.83 -3.79 -5.65
N PRO A 75 -8.22 -2.60 -5.74
CA PRO A 75 -6.85 -2.38 -5.28
C PRO A 75 -6.66 -2.48 -3.76
N GLY A 76 -7.74 -2.52 -2.96
CA GLY A 76 -7.65 -2.65 -1.51
C GLY A 76 -7.03 -1.43 -0.83
N LEU A 77 -7.43 -0.21 -1.21
CA LEU A 77 -6.79 1.03 -0.75
C LEU A 77 -6.78 1.21 0.77
N ASN A 78 -7.72 0.60 1.49
CA ASN A 78 -7.86 0.72 2.93
C ASN A 78 -7.92 2.19 3.43
N ALA A 79 -8.45 3.08 2.60
CA ALA A 79 -8.51 4.52 2.84
C ALA A 79 -9.70 4.92 3.70
N VAL A 80 -10.88 4.29 3.48
CA VAL A 80 -12.11 4.54 4.25
C VAL A 80 -12.20 3.51 5.38
N THR A 81 -12.29 3.99 6.61
CA THR A 81 -12.27 3.15 7.82
C THR A 81 -13.66 2.92 8.40
N GLN A 82 -14.58 3.87 8.17
CA GLN A 82 -15.97 3.79 8.61
C GLN A 82 -16.91 4.49 7.62
N LEU A 83 -18.09 3.92 7.35
CA LEU A 83 -19.19 4.62 6.69
C LEU A 83 -20.20 5.13 7.72
N ASN A 84 -20.80 6.28 7.46
CA ASN A 84 -21.88 6.81 8.28
C ASN A 84 -23.20 6.08 7.93
N GLU A 85 -23.79 5.37 8.91
CA GLU A 85 -25.05 4.66 8.73
C GLU A 85 -26.22 5.58 8.36
N ASP A 86 -26.11 6.88 8.69
CA ASP A 86 -27.12 7.89 8.37
C ASP A 86 -26.83 8.67 7.06
N ALA A 87 -25.76 8.36 6.32
CA ALA A 87 -25.36 9.12 5.12
C ALA A 87 -26.51 9.28 4.10
N LEU A 88 -27.21 8.20 3.76
CA LEU A 88 -28.35 8.26 2.83
C LEU A 88 -29.55 9.01 3.41
N LYS A 89 -29.72 9.01 4.75
CA LYS A 89 -30.78 9.79 5.41
C LYS A 89 -30.46 11.29 5.40
N GLU A 90 -29.20 11.65 5.65
CA GLU A 90 -28.69 13.02 5.52
C GLU A 90 -28.83 13.52 4.08
N ALA A 91 -28.50 12.69 3.08
CA ALA A 91 -28.69 13.00 1.66
C ALA A 91 -30.17 13.24 1.31
N ALA A 92 -31.07 12.35 1.76
CA ALA A 92 -32.51 12.52 1.55
C ALA A 92 -33.06 13.77 2.25
N LEU A 93 -32.47 14.21 3.37
CA LEU A 93 -32.81 15.48 4.01
C LEU A 93 -32.39 16.67 3.15
N ALA A 94 -31.16 16.64 2.60
CA ALA A 94 -30.66 17.69 1.72
C ALA A 94 -31.54 17.84 0.46
N ASP A 95 -31.96 16.72 -0.15
CA ASP A 95 -32.91 16.71 -1.28
C ASP A 95 -34.27 17.32 -0.91
N ARG A 96 -34.83 16.97 0.26
CA ARG A 96 -36.09 17.56 0.75
C ARG A 96 -35.96 19.06 1.00
N GLN A 97 -34.84 19.52 1.56
CA GLN A 97 -34.57 20.95 1.76
C GLN A 97 -34.49 21.68 0.41
N ARG A 98 -33.75 21.11 -0.55
CA ARG A 98 -33.62 21.66 -1.90
C ARG A 98 -34.97 21.76 -2.62
N SER A 99 -35.83 20.74 -2.49
CA SER A 99 -37.19 20.75 -3.06
C SER A 99 -38.09 21.87 -2.51
N LYS A 100 -37.76 22.40 -1.32
CA LYS A 100 -38.43 23.54 -0.68
C LYS A 100 -37.73 24.88 -0.95
N GLY A 101 -36.75 24.91 -1.86
CA GLY A 101 -35.93 26.10 -2.14
C GLY A 101 -34.89 26.43 -1.07
N GLN A 102 -34.58 25.50 -0.15
CA GLN A 102 -33.59 25.69 0.91
C GLN A 102 -32.24 25.09 0.48
N VAL A 103 -31.32 25.95 0.04
CA VAL A 103 -29.91 25.62 -0.24
C VAL A 103 -29.06 26.30 0.83
N LEU A 104 -28.39 25.52 1.69
CA LEU A 104 -27.78 26.01 2.92
C LEU A 104 -26.32 26.48 2.74
N GLY A 105 -25.71 26.16 1.61
CA GLY A 105 -24.36 26.55 1.26
C GLY A 105 -23.93 26.03 -0.11
N PRO A 106 -22.70 26.33 -0.52
CA PRO A 106 -22.19 25.89 -1.83
C PRO A 106 -22.05 24.38 -1.94
N ALA A 107 -21.95 23.63 -0.83
CA ALA A 107 -21.79 22.16 -0.84
C ALA A 107 -23.04 21.40 -0.36
N HIS A 108 -24.23 21.99 -0.46
CA HIS A 108 -25.48 21.45 0.08
C HIS A 108 -25.84 20.08 -0.54
N GLY A 109 -25.76 19.01 0.23
CA GLY A 109 -26.09 17.66 -0.25
C GLY A 109 -24.93 16.95 -0.96
N LEU A 110 -23.72 17.52 -0.94
CA LEU A 110 -22.52 16.82 -1.39
C LEU A 110 -21.96 15.90 -0.29
N PRO A 111 -21.50 14.68 -0.63
CA PRO A 111 -20.87 13.77 0.31
C PRO A 111 -19.42 14.16 0.62
N ILE A 112 -19.07 14.13 1.92
CA ILE A 112 -17.74 14.45 2.45
C ILE A 112 -17.18 13.32 3.33
N LEU A 113 -15.88 13.02 3.16
CA LEU A 113 -15.12 12.14 4.04
C LEU A 113 -14.26 12.96 5.02
N LEU A 114 -14.25 12.54 6.28
CA LEU A 114 -13.52 13.21 7.36
C LEU A 114 -12.40 12.32 7.88
N LYS A 115 -11.20 12.87 8.10
CA LYS A 115 -10.11 12.14 8.77
C LYS A 115 -10.55 11.64 10.15
N ASP A 116 -10.13 10.43 10.52
CA ASP A 116 -10.38 9.80 11.84
C ASP A 116 -9.56 10.47 12.98
N LEU A 117 -9.71 11.78 13.07
CA LEU A 117 -9.32 12.67 14.16
C LEU A 117 -10.45 13.64 14.49
N VAL A 118 -11.33 13.90 13.53
CA VAL A 118 -12.44 14.85 13.66
C VAL A 118 -13.58 14.14 14.36
N ASP A 119 -14.15 14.68 15.43
CA ASP A 119 -15.31 14.09 16.10
C ASP A 119 -16.58 14.17 15.23
N VAL A 120 -17.29 13.05 15.15
CA VAL A 120 -18.65 12.99 14.59
C VAL A 120 -19.51 12.16 15.54
N LYS A 121 -20.58 12.77 16.05
CA LYS A 121 -21.50 12.10 16.96
C LYS A 121 -22.15 10.89 16.28
N GLY A 122 -22.08 9.74 16.95
CA GLY A 122 -22.61 8.47 16.46
C GLY A 122 -21.61 7.62 15.65
N MET A 123 -20.43 8.15 15.38
CA MET A 123 -19.31 7.46 14.74
C MET A 123 -18.17 7.33 15.75
N TYR A 124 -17.22 6.41 15.55
CA TYR A 124 -16.05 6.37 16.42
C TYR A 124 -15.05 7.45 15.98
N THR A 125 -14.16 7.87 16.88
CA THR A 125 -13.01 8.75 16.57
C THR A 125 -11.80 8.25 17.34
N SER A 126 -10.91 7.56 16.62
CA SER A 126 -9.88 6.71 17.24
C SER A 126 -8.45 7.24 17.11
N ALA A 127 -8.20 8.22 16.23
CA ALA A 127 -6.85 8.64 15.87
C ALA A 127 -5.97 7.49 15.33
N GLY A 128 -6.58 6.38 14.88
CA GLY A 128 -5.87 5.14 14.53
C GLY A 128 -5.26 4.39 15.72
N ASN A 129 -5.50 4.84 16.94
CA ASN A 129 -4.87 4.31 18.14
C ASN A 129 -5.70 3.26 18.85
N TYR A 130 -5.03 2.19 19.27
CA TYR A 130 -5.68 1.07 19.95
C TYR A 130 -6.45 1.48 21.20
N SER A 131 -5.91 2.40 22.01
CA SER A 131 -6.54 2.83 23.27
C SER A 131 -7.85 3.60 23.06
N LEU A 132 -8.07 4.14 21.85
CA LEU A 132 -9.28 4.89 21.48
C LEU A 132 -10.25 4.08 20.61
N ARG A 133 -10.07 2.76 20.49
CA ARG A 133 -10.90 1.88 19.65
C ARG A 133 -12.41 1.93 19.95
N ASP A 134 -12.79 2.26 21.18
CA ASP A 134 -14.18 2.41 21.62
C ASP A 134 -14.55 3.87 21.93
N SER A 135 -13.82 4.84 21.39
CA SER A 135 -14.08 6.27 21.58
C SER A 135 -15.20 6.75 20.65
N TYR A 136 -16.39 7.02 21.23
CA TYR A 136 -17.53 7.63 20.55
C TYR A 136 -17.80 9.01 21.16
N PRO A 137 -17.49 10.11 20.44
CA PRO A 137 -17.62 11.45 20.99
C PRO A 137 -19.08 11.80 21.28
N ALA A 138 -19.32 12.49 22.40
CA ALA A 138 -20.65 12.90 22.83
C ALA A 138 -21.27 13.96 21.89
N THR A 139 -20.43 14.73 21.19
CA THR A 139 -20.81 15.85 20.32
C THR A 139 -19.99 15.87 19.04
N ASP A 140 -20.49 16.54 18.02
CA ASP A 140 -19.75 16.83 16.80
C ASP A 140 -18.59 17.81 17.05
N ALA A 141 -17.49 17.65 16.29
CA ALA A 141 -16.46 18.67 16.17
C ALA A 141 -17.03 19.98 15.60
N GLY A 142 -16.32 21.10 15.82
CA GLY A 142 -16.76 22.41 15.33
C GLY A 142 -16.97 22.45 13.81
N ILE A 143 -16.05 21.85 13.05
CA ILE A 143 -16.19 21.73 11.59
C ILE A 143 -17.35 20.81 11.19
N THR A 144 -17.59 19.72 11.92
CA THR A 144 -18.70 18.79 11.66
C THR A 144 -20.06 19.47 11.88
N LYS A 145 -20.20 20.26 12.95
CA LYS A 145 -21.41 21.08 13.20
C LYS A 145 -21.69 22.00 12.01
N LYS A 146 -20.67 22.71 11.52
CA LYS A 146 -20.80 23.64 10.37
C LYS A 146 -21.18 22.91 9.08
N LEU A 147 -20.55 21.77 8.78
CA LEU A 147 -20.89 20.95 7.62
C LEU A 147 -22.39 20.56 7.63
N ARG A 148 -22.90 20.07 8.76
CA ARG A 148 -24.33 19.75 8.93
C ARG A 148 -25.24 20.97 8.78
N GLN A 149 -24.85 22.12 9.33
CA GLN A 149 -25.58 23.39 9.17
C GLN A 149 -25.64 23.85 7.71
N ARG A 150 -24.66 23.45 6.89
CA ARG A 150 -24.59 23.74 5.45
C ARG A 150 -25.21 22.65 4.57
N GLY A 151 -25.85 21.64 5.19
CA GLY A 151 -26.52 20.55 4.49
C GLY A 151 -25.56 19.55 3.82
N VAL A 152 -24.27 19.57 4.17
CA VAL A 152 -23.28 18.61 3.64
C VAL A 152 -23.54 17.23 4.23
N VAL A 153 -23.44 16.18 3.41
CA VAL A 153 -23.68 14.79 3.81
C VAL A 153 -22.40 14.19 4.36
N ILE A 154 -22.35 13.83 5.63
CA ILE A 154 -21.19 13.14 6.21
C ILE A 154 -21.20 11.69 5.72
N LEU A 155 -20.30 11.35 4.81
CA LEU A 155 -20.25 10.02 4.18
C LEU A 155 -19.57 8.99 5.09
N GLY A 156 -18.50 9.38 5.77
CA GLY A 156 -17.65 8.42 6.48
C GLY A 156 -16.37 9.01 7.06
N LYS A 157 -15.54 8.12 7.61
CA LYS A 157 -14.20 8.39 8.13
C LYS A 157 -13.13 7.78 7.22
N VAL A 158 -11.97 8.41 7.20
CA VAL A 158 -10.77 7.90 6.51
C VAL A 158 -9.61 7.67 7.47
N GLY A 159 -8.77 6.71 7.11
CA GLY A 159 -7.57 6.33 7.85
C GLY A 159 -6.49 7.42 7.86
N LEU A 160 -5.47 7.21 8.68
CA LEU A 160 -4.38 8.16 8.91
C LEU A 160 -3.10 7.44 9.33
N SER A 161 -1.99 8.17 9.32
CA SER A 161 -0.85 7.82 10.19
C SER A 161 -1.25 8.08 11.64
N GLU A 162 -1.14 7.06 12.50
CA GLU A 162 -1.59 7.09 13.90
C GLU A 162 -1.20 8.38 14.65
N PHE A 163 -2.16 8.97 15.36
CA PHE A 163 -2.07 10.30 16.01
C PHE A 163 -1.44 11.36 15.13
N ALA A 164 -1.95 11.50 13.91
CA ALA A 164 -1.45 12.44 12.92
C ALA A 164 0.09 12.37 12.68
N ASN A 165 0.67 11.16 12.77
CA ASN A 165 2.11 10.88 12.68
C ASN A 165 2.95 11.31 13.90
N SER A 166 2.32 11.46 15.07
CA SER A 166 3.00 11.83 16.31
C SER A 166 2.95 10.74 17.38
N PHE A 167 3.02 9.46 16.99
CA PHE A 167 2.96 8.33 17.92
C PHE A 167 4.33 7.63 18.09
N GLY A 168 4.77 6.89 17.06
CA GLY A 168 6.02 6.14 17.02
C GLY A 168 6.78 6.36 15.71
N SER A 169 7.45 5.30 15.24
CA SER A 169 8.26 5.29 14.02
C SER A 169 7.50 4.72 12.81
N GLN A 170 6.16 4.86 12.80
CA GLN A 170 5.31 4.25 11.78
C GLN A 170 5.50 4.89 10.39
N PRO A 171 5.33 4.12 9.30
CA PRO A 171 5.23 4.70 7.97
C PRO A 171 3.94 5.52 7.81
N SER A 172 3.94 6.48 6.88
CA SER A 172 2.75 7.27 6.60
C SER A 172 1.57 6.36 6.21
N GLY A 173 0.38 6.60 6.76
CA GLY A 173 -0.80 5.80 6.50
C GLY A 173 -0.94 4.53 7.32
N PHE A 174 0.02 4.20 8.17
CA PHE A 174 -0.16 3.10 9.13
C PHE A 174 -0.84 3.56 10.41
N SER A 175 -1.77 2.75 10.89
CA SER A 175 -2.17 2.75 12.29
C SER A 175 -2.35 1.35 12.84
N ASN A 176 -2.07 1.19 14.13
CA ASN A 176 -2.28 -0.08 14.84
C ASN A 176 -3.77 -0.47 14.90
N LEU A 177 -4.70 0.46 14.67
CA LEU A 177 -6.13 0.19 14.65
C LEU A 177 -6.77 0.19 13.25
N THR A 178 -6.07 0.47 12.15
CA THR A 178 -6.70 0.39 10.81
C THR A 178 -5.81 -0.27 9.76
N GLY A 179 -4.58 -0.61 10.12
CA GLY A 179 -3.61 -1.08 9.15
C GLY A 179 -3.10 0.06 8.28
N GLN A 180 -2.47 -0.32 7.17
CA GLN A 180 -1.85 0.60 6.24
C GLN A 180 -2.85 1.10 5.20
N VAL A 181 -2.93 2.41 5.01
CA VAL A 181 -3.54 3.03 3.82
C VAL A 181 -2.58 2.89 2.64
N ILE A 182 -3.09 2.45 1.49
CA ILE A 182 -2.31 2.38 0.24
C ILE A 182 -2.52 3.67 -0.55
N ASN A 183 -1.47 4.18 -1.18
CA ASN A 183 -1.54 5.39 -2.00
C ASN A 183 -2.50 5.18 -3.20
N GLY A 184 -3.42 6.13 -3.41
CA GLY A 184 -4.49 6.03 -4.40
C GLY A 184 -4.04 6.21 -5.85
N ILE A 185 -2.78 6.56 -6.12
CA ILE A 185 -2.23 6.58 -7.48
C ILE A 185 -1.38 5.34 -7.73
N ASP A 186 -0.59 4.93 -6.74
CA ASP A 186 0.38 3.85 -6.90
C ASP A 186 0.70 3.12 -5.61
N ALA A 187 0.47 1.80 -5.58
CA ALA A 187 0.67 0.99 -4.39
C ALA A 187 2.16 0.80 -3.99
N ASP A 188 3.11 1.15 -4.87
CA ASP A 188 4.55 1.16 -4.54
C ASP A 188 5.01 2.46 -3.85
N GLN A 189 4.12 3.45 -3.71
CA GLN A 189 4.42 4.76 -3.17
C GLN A 189 3.87 4.90 -1.75
N ASN A 190 4.70 5.53 -0.90
CA ASN A 190 4.23 5.99 0.39
C ASN A 190 3.06 6.99 0.18
N PRO A 191 1.93 6.84 0.90
CA PRO A 191 0.78 7.74 0.75
C PRO A 191 1.04 9.16 1.29
N SER A 192 2.15 9.33 2.03
CA SER A 192 2.70 10.56 2.59
C SER A 192 1.83 11.28 3.62
N GLY A 193 2.48 11.85 4.63
CA GLY A 193 1.84 12.63 5.69
C GLY A 193 0.76 11.88 6.45
N SER A 194 0.10 12.56 7.39
CA SER A 194 -0.87 11.89 8.24
C SER A 194 -2.29 11.85 7.71
N SER A 195 -2.66 12.69 6.74
CA SER A 195 -3.98 12.63 6.07
C SER A 195 -3.96 11.71 4.85
N SER A 196 -3.16 10.65 4.91
CA SER A 196 -2.96 9.65 3.87
C SER A 196 -4.26 8.99 3.41
N GLY A 197 -5.19 8.67 4.33
CA GLY A 197 -6.52 8.13 3.98
C GLY A 197 -7.37 9.12 3.18
N THR A 198 -7.35 10.41 3.55
CA THR A 198 -8.00 11.46 2.76
C THR A 198 -7.35 11.56 1.37
N GLY A 199 -6.02 11.50 1.31
CA GLY A 199 -5.27 11.50 0.05
C GLY A 199 -5.69 10.36 -0.89
N ALA A 200 -5.66 9.13 -0.39
CA ALA A 200 -5.98 7.93 -1.16
C ALA A 200 -7.45 7.91 -1.60
N ALA A 201 -8.38 8.21 -0.68
CA ALA A 201 -9.80 8.24 -0.99
C ALA A 201 -10.13 9.30 -2.07
N MET A 202 -9.52 10.48 -1.99
CA MET A 202 -9.82 11.56 -2.91
C MET A 202 -9.15 11.38 -4.28
N ALA A 203 -7.94 10.81 -4.32
CA ALA A 203 -7.26 10.43 -5.56
C ALA A 203 -8.07 9.39 -6.36
N ALA A 204 -8.63 8.40 -5.66
CA ALA A 204 -9.49 7.35 -6.21
C ALA A 204 -10.97 7.76 -6.38
N ALA A 205 -11.31 9.02 -6.12
CA ALA A 205 -12.66 9.57 -6.22
C ALA A 205 -13.74 8.85 -5.40
N MET A 206 -13.43 8.51 -4.14
CA MET A 206 -14.37 7.87 -3.20
C MET A 206 -15.36 8.83 -2.54
N ALA A 207 -15.20 10.14 -2.71
CA ALA A 207 -16.15 11.17 -2.29
C ALA A 207 -16.05 12.42 -3.17
N THR A 208 -17.02 13.32 -3.04
CA THR A 208 -16.94 14.64 -3.65
C THR A 208 -15.92 15.51 -2.93
N LEU A 209 -16.00 15.56 -1.60
CA LEU A 209 -15.15 16.40 -0.75
C LEU A 209 -14.37 15.54 0.28
N GLY A 210 -13.21 16.05 0.72
CA GLY A 210 -12.37 15.39 1.70
C GLY A 210 -11.71 16.39 2.65
N ILE A 211 -11.61 16.04 3.93
CA ILE A 211 -10.93 16.83 4.95
C ILE A 211 -9.67 16.10 5.42
N GLY A 212 -8.54 16.80 5.39
CA GLY A 212 -7.33 16.46 6.12
C GLY A 212 -7.12 17.37 7.32
N THR A 213 -6.12 17.06 8.13
CA THR A 213 -5.64 17.93 9.21
C THR A 213 -4.13 18.10 9.10
N GLU A 214 -3.63 19.27 9.49
CA GLU A 214 -2.22 19.60 9.38
C GLU A 214 -1.67 20.36 10.58
N THR A 215 -0.68 19.75 11.23
CA THR A 215 0.32 20.42 12.08
C THR A 215 1.45 20.98 11.23
N SER A 216 2.02 20.12 10.37
CA SER A 216 3.08 20.46 9.40
C SER A 216 3.07 19.43 8.26
N GLY A 217 2.73 19.88 7.05
CA GLY A 217 2.73 19.08 5.82
C GLY A 217 1.65 18.00 5.69
N SER A 218 0.78 17.76 6.68
CA SER A 218 -0.17 16.64 6.66
C SER A 218 -1.43 16.85 5.78
N ILE A 219 -1.62 18.00 5.16
CA ILE A 219 -2.55 18.27 4.05
C ILE A 219 -1.74 18.42 2.75
N ILE A 220 -0.68 19.25 2.79
CA ILE A 220 0.13 19.61 1.62
C ILE A 220 0.88 18.40 1.06
N SER A 221 1.58 17.64 1.89
CA SER A 221 2.42 16.51 1.48
C SER A 221 1.64 15.32 0.87
N PRO A 222 0.55 14.80 1.49
CA PRO A 222 -0.28 13.78 0.83
C PRO A 222 -0.94 14.30 -0.45
N SER A 223 -1.33 15.58 -0.49
CA SER A 223 -1.91 16.15 -1.71
C SER A 223 -0.88 16.21 -2.84
N SER A 224 0.37 16.55 -2.51
CA SER A 224 1.50 16.56 -3.42
C SER A 224 1.82 15.19 -4.01
N THR A 225 1.77 14.12 -3.21
CA THR A 225 2.08 12.75 -3.67
C THR A 225 0.91 12.06 -4.39
N GLN A 226 -0.32 12.54 -4.20
CA GLN A 226 -1.52 11.89 -4.73
C GLN A 226 -2.30 12.76 -5.73
N SER A 227 -1.67 13.79 -6.28
CA SER A 227 -2.23 14.64 -7.34
C SER A 227 -3.55 15.30 -6.94
N LEU A 228 -3.55 15.95 -5.77
CA LEU A 228 -4.70 16.65 -5.22
C LEU A 228 -4.41 18.14 -5.00
N VAL A 229 -5.49 18.91 -4.95
CA VAL A 229 -5.49 20.25 -4.37
C VAL A 229 -5.62 20.11 -2.87
N GLY A 230 -4.56 20.49 -2.15
CA GLY A 230 -4.54 20.54 -0.69
C GLY A 230 -4.45 21.99 -0.23
N LEU A 231 -5.40 22.46 0.57
CA LEU A 231 -5.38 23.80 1.15
C LEU A 231 -5.26 23.69 2.67
N ARG A 232 -4.11 24.08 3.20
CA ARG A 232 -3.91 24.32 4.62
C ARG A 232 -4.42 25.73 4.94
N PRO A 233 -5.46 25.90 5.75
CA PRO A 233 -5.95 27.23 6.10
C PRO A 233 -5.11 27.87 7.22
N THR A 234 -5.32 29.15 7.45
CA THR A 234 -4.78 29.87 8.60
C THR A 234 -5.26 29.21 9.89
N VAL A 235 -4.37 29.02 10.86
CA VAL A 235 -4.75 28.50 12.19
C VAL A 235 -5.70 29.50 12.83
N GLY A 236 -6.86 29.02 13.30
CA GLY A 236 -7.94 29.86 13.84
C GLY A 236 -9.01 30.29 12.82
N LEU A 237 -8.81 30.07 11.51
CA LEU A 237 -9.87 30.31 10.51
C LEU A 237 -11.00 29.27 10.61
N VAL A 238 -10.64 28.02 10.85
CA VAL A 238 -11.58 26.91 11.05
C VAL A 238 -11.53 26.46 12.51
N PRO A 239 -12.63 25.96 13.08
CA PRO A 239 -12.63 25.44 14.45
C PRO A 239 -11.66 24.26 14.62
N GLY A 240 -10.77 24.34 15.61
CA GLY A 240 -9.95 23.22 16.07
C GLY A 240 -10.66 22.28 17.06
N TYR A 241 -11.78 22.73 17.62
CA TYR A 241 -12.52 22.01 18.65
C TYR A 241 -13.06 20.65 18.17
N GLY A 242 -12.86 19.61 19.00
CA GLY A 242 -13.28 18.23 18.71
C GLY A 242 -12.44 17.58 17.60
N ILE A 243 -11.20 18.03 17.41
CA ILE A 243 -10.23 17.38 16.53
C ILE A 243 -9.09 16.89 17.41
N ALA A 244 -8.82 15.59 17.41
CA ALA A 244 -7.71 14.98 18.15
C ALA A 244 -6.37 15.68 17.77
N PRO A 245 -5.68 16.32 18.74
CA PRO A 245 -4.61 17.26 18.45
C PRO A 245 -3.20 16.65 18.49
N ILE A 246 -2.24 17.35 17.88
CA ILE A 246 -0.80 17.24 18.17
C ILE A 246 -0.30 18.54 18.83
N SER A 247 -0.67 19.68 18.26
CA SER A 247 -0.18 21.01 18.62
C SER A 247 -1.21 22.06 18.23
N ALA A 248 -2.00 22.51 19.21
CA ALA A 248 -3.04 23.52 18.99
C ALA A 248 -2.53 24.82 18.33
N SER A 249 -1.24 25.15 18.46
CA SER A 249 -0.67 26.37 17.89
C SER A 249 -0.41 26.27 16.39
N GLN A 250 -0.47 25.07 15.82
CA GLN A 250 -0.18 24.79 14.41
C GLN A 250 -1.29 24.00 13.71
N ASP A 251 -2.09 23.25 14.46
CA ASP A 251 -3.12 22.36 13.94
C ASP A 251 -4.26 23.14 13.27
N THR A 252 -4.59 22.70 12.07
CA THR A 252 -5.74 23.20 11.31
C THR A 252 -6.34 22.09 10.44
N ALA A 253 -7.65 22.11 10.24
CA ALA A 253 -8.32 21.25 9.27
C ALA A 253 -8.45 21.96 7.93
N GLY A 254 -8.38 21.22 6.83
CA GLY A 254 -8.48 21.84 5.51
C GLY A 254 -8.85 20.86 4.41
N PRO A 255 -9.29 21.37 3.25
CA PRO A 255 -9.68 20.52 2.15
C PRO A 255 -8.49 19.84 1.50
N MET A 256 -8.71 18.56 1.17
CA MET A 256 -7.90 17.78 0.25
C MET A 256 -8.85 17.21 -0.79
N VAL A 257 -8.78 17.73 -2.02
CA VAL A 257 -9.82 17.53 -3.04
C VAL A 257 -9.20 17.50 -4.43
N ARG A 258 -9.99 17.16 -5.45
CA ARG A 258 -9.50 17.02 -6.83
C ARG A 258 -9.44 18.33 -7.62
N SER A 259 -10.15 19.36 -7.17
CA SER A 259 -10.20 20.66 -7.85
C SER A 259 -10.14 21.86 -6.90
N VAL A 260 -9.67 23.00 -7.39
CA VAL A 260 -9.65 24.26 -6.63
C VAL A 260 -11.07 24.75 -6.33
N SER A 261 -12.03 24.49 -7.23
CA SER A 261 -13.44 24.77 -6.95
C SER A 261 -13.96 24.00 -5.74
N ASP A 262 -13.63 22.71 -5.63
CA ASP A 262 -14.05 21.89 -4.48
C ASP A 262 -13.36 22.35 -3.19
N ALA A 263 -12.14 22.89 -3.28
CA ALA A 263 -11.41 23.42 -2.14
C ALA A 263 -12.09 24.68 -1.60
N ALA A 264 -12.52 25.57 -2.50
CA ALA A 264 -13.30 26.76 -2.14
C ALA A 264 -14.65 26.39 -1.50
N MET A 265 -15.38 25.44 -2.08
CA MET A 265 -16.66 24.96 -1.55
C MET A 265 -16.51 24.35 -0.15
N THR A 266 -15.46 23.55 0.04
CA THR A 266 -15.19 22.91 1.33
C THR A 266 -14.81 23.94 2.38
N LEU A 267 -13.87 24.85 2.08
CA LEU A 267 -13.46 25.91 3.01
C LEU A 267 -14.65 26.79 3.41
N ALA A 268 -15.47 27.20 2.45
CA ALA A 268 -16.68 27.99 2.71
C ALA A 268 -17.69 27.28 3.62
N SER A 269 -17.64 25.95 3.69
CA SER A 269 -18.54 25.14 4.50
C SER A 269 -18.03 24.88 5.93
N ILE A 270 -16.74 25.09 6.19
CA ILE A 270 -16.10 24.83 7.50
C ILE A 270 -15.54 26.08 8.19
N ALA A 271 -15.32 27.18 7.45
CA ALA A 271 -14.70 28.38 7.97
C ALA A 271 -15.61 29.18 8.92
N GLY A 272 -14.98 29.90 9.84
CA GLY A 272 -15.59 30.87 10.74
C GLY A 272 -15.53 30.47 12.20
N PRO A 273 -15.82 31.41 13.11
CA PRO A 273 -15.63 31.23 14.54
C PRO A 273 -16.52 30.11 15.10
N ASP A 274 -16.05 29.52 16.20
CA ASP A 274 -16.78 28.57 17.02
C ASP A 274 -16.46 28.85 18.50
N PRO A 275 -17.45 29.25 19.32
CA PRO A 275 -17.24 29.58 20.73
C PRO A 275 -16.57 28.48 21.55
N ASP A 276 -16.79 27.21 21.18
CA ASP A 276 -16.19 26.07 21.89
C ASP A 276 -14.67 25.99 21.64
N GLY A 277 -14.19 26.42 20.46
CA GLY A 277 -12.76 26.47 20.13
C GLY A 277 -12.00 27.58 20.85
N ASP A 278 -12.64 28.73 21.08
CA ASP A 278 -12.02 29.83 21.82
C ASP A 278 -11.73 29.46 23.29
N ALA A 279 -12.56 28.62 23.91
CA ALA A 279 -12.35 28.13 25.27
C ALA A 279 -11.10 27.24 25.36
N GLU A 280 -10.90 26.37 24.38
CA GLU A 280 -9.73 25.49 24.28
C GLU A 280 -8.43 26.29 24.11
N TYR A 281 -8.41 27.25 23.18
CA TYR A 281 -7.24 28.11 22.99
C TYR A 281 -6.88 28.90 24.25
N ARG A 282 -7.88 29.40 25.00
CA ARG A 282 -7.64 30.07 26.28
C ARG A 282 -7.04 29.13 27.33
N ALA A 283 -7.47 27.87 27.39
CA ALA A 283 -6.92 26.89 28.31
C ALA A 283 -5.44 26.59 28.01
N ILE A 284 -5.10 26.48 26.73
CA ILE A 284 -3.74 26.11 26.27
C ILE A 284 -2.79 27.32 26.33
N PHE A 285 -3.14 28.43 25.67
CA PHE A 285 -2.27 29.59 25.47
C PHE A 285 -2.44 30.70 26.52
N GLY A 286 -3.57 30.70 27.24
CA GLY A 286 -3.96 31.79 28.13
C GLY A 286 -4.97 32.77 27.51
N PRO A 287 -5.51 33.68 28.32
CA PRO A 287 -6.61 34.57 27.92
C PRO A 287 -6.25 35.56 26.80
N ASP A 288 -4.96 35.90 26.66
CA ASP A 288 -4.48 36.97 25.77
C ASP A 288 -3.86 36.43 24.46
N TYR A 289 -4.14 35.18 24.08
CA TYR A 289 -3.52 34.53 22.91
C TYR A 289 -3.71 35.29 21.58
N LEU A 290 -4.84 36.00 21.41
CA LEU A 290 -5.08 36.87 20.25
C LEU A 290 -4.26 38.17 20.34
N ALA A 291 -4.21 38.79 21.53
CA ALA A 291 -3.48 40.04 21.74
C ALA A 291 -1.96 39.84 21.62
N THR A 292 -1.47 38.66 21.97
CA THR A 292 -0.06 38.27 21.83
C THR A 292 0.30 37.79 20.44
N GLY A 293 -0.67 37.65 19.52
CA GLY A 293 -0.43 37.19 18.15
C GLY A 293 -0.07 35.71 18.05
N VAL A 294 -0.38 34.88 19.06
CA VAL A 294 -0.17 33.41 18.95
C VAL A 294 -0.99 32.85 17.81
N ILE A 295 -2.26 33.26 17.76
CA ILE A 295 -3.16 33.08 16.63
C ILE A 295 -3.41 34.46 16.01
N PRO A 296 -3.24 34.64 14.69
CA PRO A 296 -3.54 35.90 14.03
C PRO A 296 -5.00 36.32 14.25
N ALA A 297 -5.27 37.61 14.44
CA ALA A 297 -6.62 38.10 14.67
C ALA A 297 -7.54 37.83 13.45
N PRO A 298 -8.66 37.11 13.61
CA PRO A 298 -9.53 36.78 12.49
C PRO A 298 -10.22 38.01 11.92
N PRO A 299 -10.48 38.04 10.60
CA PRO A 299 -11.20 39.14 9.98
C PRO A 299 -12.65 39.20 10.52
N ALA A 300 -13.18 40.41 10.66
CA ALA A 300 -14.54 40.62 11.16
C ALA A 300 -15.62 39.96 10.28
N LYS A 301 -15.33 39.78 8.98
CA LYS A 301 -16.20 39.09 8.03
C LYS A 301 -15.35 38.25 7.09
N LEU A 302 -15.72 36.99 6.93
CA LEU A 302 -15.10 36.11 5.95
C LEU A 302 -15.46 36.51 4.51
N PRO A 303 -14.52 36.41 3.56
CA PRO A 303 -14.83 36.59 2.16
C PRO A 303 -15.69 35.45 1.62
N ASP A 304 -16.38 35.70 0.51
CA ASP A 304 -17.05 34.66 -0.25
C ASP A 304 -16.02 33.95 -1.13
N TYR A 305 -15.46 32.84 -0.64
CA TYR A 305 -14.41 32.10 -1.32
C TYR A 305 -14.79 31.64 -2.74
N MET A 306 -16.08 31.47 -3.05
CA MET A 306 -16.52 31.08 -4.39
C MET A 306 -16.29 32.19 -5.42
N LYS A 307 -16.20 33.46 -5.00
CA LYS A 307 -15.92 34.59 -5.91
C LYS A 307 -14.47 34.66 -6.37
N ALA A 308 -13.58 33.89 -5.76
CA ALA A 308 -12.20 33.79 -6.21
C ALA A 308 -12.05 32.92 -7.48
N LEU A 309 -13.08 32.13 -7.84
CA LEU A 309 -13.07 31.23 -9.01
C LEU A 309 -13.30 32.01 -10.32
N SER A 310 -12.34 32.84 -10.70
CA SER A 310 -12.34 33.62 -11.94
C SER A 310 -11.02 33.46 -12.69
N LEU A 311 -11.07 33.35 -14.03
CA LEU A 311 -9.86 33.30 -14.86
C LEU A 311 -9.13 34.65 -14.89
N ASP A 312 -9.87 35.75 -14.74
CA ASP A 312 -9.31 37.11 -14.70
C ASP A 312 -8.85 37.50 -13.29
N PHE A 313 -8.86 36.57 -12.33
CA PHE A 313 -8.60 36.87 -10.92
C PHE A 313 -7.23 37.53 -10.70
N VAL A 314 -6.22 37.15 -11.48
CA VAL A 314 -4.83 37.60 -11.30
C VAL A 314 -4.44 38.77 -12.19
N GLU A 315 -5.35 39.26 -13.05
CA GLU A 315 -5.05 40.34 -13.99
C GLU A 315 -4.61 41.61 -13.25
N GLY A 316 -3.41 42.10 -13.58
CA GLY A 316 -2.79 43.27 -12.96
C GLY A 316 -2.34 43.09 -11.51
N LYS A 317 -2.53 41.90 -10.92
CA LYS A 317 -2.12 41.62 -9.53
C LYS A 317 -0.67 41.17 -9.47
N LYS A 318 0.04 41.59 -8.42
CA LYS A 318 1.42 41.18 -8.18
C LYS A 318 1.47 39.84 -7.45
N ILE A 319 2.25 38.91 -7.98
CA ILE A 319 2.48 37.59 -7.39
C ILE A 319 3.99 37.43 -7.17
N GLY A 320 4.37 37.15 -5.93
CA GLY A 320 5.75 36.84 -5.57
C GLY A 320 6.17 35.49 -6.12
N TYR A 321 7.43 35.33 -6.51
CA TYR A 321 7.97 34.00 -6.80
C TYR A 321 9.40 33.82 -6.31
N ASN A 322 9.76 32.57 -6.00
CA ASN A 322 11.14 32.16 -5.72
C ASN A 322 11.43 30.75 -6.20
N GLY A 323 12.72 30.41 -6.23
CA GLY A 323 13.23 29.17 -6.81
C GLY A 323 13.71 29.34 -8.24
N THR A 324 14.25 28.27 -8.81
CA THR A 324 14.82 28.26 -10.16
C THR A 324 13.74 27.97 -11.20
N LEU A 325 13.59 28.87 -12.17
CA LEU A 325 12.67 28.73 -13.29
C LEU A 325 13.31 27.92 -14.43
N THR A 326 13.31 26.59 -14.29
CA THR A 326 13.75 25.68 -15.36
C THR A 326 12.59 25.32 -16.27
N ASP A 327 12.77 25.40 -17.59
CA ASP A 327 11.73 25.03 -18.55
C ASP A 327 11.23 23.59 -18.35
N GLY A 328 9.92 23.41 -18.45
CA GLY A 328 9.25 22.13 -18.19
C GLY A 328 9.11 21.78 -16.69
N SER A 329 9.69 22.54 -15.77
CA SER A 329 9.46 22.33 -14.34
C SER A 329 8.04 22.79 -13.93
N PRO A 330 7.43 22.16 -12.91
CA PRO A 330 6.13 22.59 -12.37
C PRO A 330 6.07 24.07 -12.01
N LEU A 331 7.14 24.59 -11.39
CA LEU A 331 7.22 26.00 -11.00
C LEU A 331 7.17 26.94 -12.23
N LYS A 332 7.91 26.62 -13.29
CA LYS A 332 7.95 27.42 -14.51
C LYS A 332 6.62 27.37 -15.27
N ILE A 333 5.98 26.20 -15.35
CA ILE A 333 4.65 26.08 -15.99
C ILE A 333 3.62 26.95 -15.27
N ALA A 334 3.61 26.93 -13.93
CA ALA A 334 2.70 27.76 -13.15
C ALA A 334 3.02 29.26 -13.29
N TYR A 335 4.30 29.63 -13.30
CA TYR A 335 4.75 31.00 -13.56
C TYR A 335 4.25 31.53 -14.91
N ASP A 336 4.40 30.72 -15.97
CA ASP A 336 3.99 31.09 -17.32
C ASP A 336 2.45 31.22 -17.42
N ALA A 337 1.71 30.31 -16.78
CA ALA A 337 0.24 30.37 -16.72
C ALA A 337 -0.26 31.66 -16.05
N LEU A 338 0.35 32.06 -14.94
CA LEU A 338 -0.01 33.30 -14.24
C LEU A 338 0.36 34.54 -15.06
N THR A 339 1.54 34.54 -15.69
CA THR A 339 1.97 35.64 -16.57
C THR A 339 1.02 35.80 -17.76
N ALA A 340 0.60 34.69 -18.38
CA ALA A 340 -0.35 34.70 -19.49
C ALA A 340 -1.75 35.22 -19.09
N ALA A 341 -2.16 35.01 -17.84
CA ALA A 341 -3.39 35.54 -17.26
C ALA A 341 -3.27 37.01 -16.78
N GLY A 342 -2.15 37.68 -17.07
CA GLY A 342 -1.95 39.10 -16.76
C GLY A 342 -1.42 39.37 -15.35
N ALA A 343 -0.93 38.37 -14.62
CA ALA A 343 -0.25 38.58 -13.34
C ALA A 343 1.10 39.27 -13.54
N ILE A 344 1.44 40.17 -12.61
CA ILE A 344 2.75 40.81 -12.54
C ILE A 344 3.63 39.96 -11.62
N MET A 345 4.51 39.16 -12.20
CA MET A 345 5.40 38.27 -11.44
C MET A 345 6.58 39.05 -10.85
N VAL A 346 6.79 38.96 -9.53
CA VAL A 346 7.82 39.71 -8.81
C VAL A 346 8.74 38.78 -8.01
N PRO A 347 10.08 38.86 -8.13
CA PRO A 347 10.99 38.04 -7.33
C PRO A 347 10.84 38.33 -5.83
N ARG A 348 10.79 37.27 -5.00
CA ARG A 348 10.71 37.35 -3.53
C ARG A 348 11.69 36.40 -2.84
N PRO A 349 12.90 36.86 -2.47
CA PRO A 349 13.87 35.99 -1.80
C PRO A 349 13.32 35.47 -0.48
N THR A 350 13.66 34.22 -0.14
CA THR A 350 13.29 33.64 1.15
C THR A 350 13.99 34.38 2.28
N VAL A 351 13.21 34.77 3.30
CA VAL A 351 13.73 35.43 4.50
C VAL A 351 14.16 34.40 5.54
N SER A 352 15.38 34.52 6.05
CA SER A 352 15.87 33.67 7.14
C SER A 352 15.33 34.13 8.49
N VAL A 353 14.85 33.17 9.29
CA VAL A 353 14.50 33.42 10.69
C VAL A 353 15.70 33.06 11.58
N GLY A 354 16.10 34.00 12.43
CA GLY A 354 17.21 33.82 13.36
C GLY A 354 16.91 32.82 14.48
N THR A 355 17.84 32.71 15.43
CA THR A 355 17.69 31.82 16.59
C THR A 355 16.48 32.22 17.43
N LEU A 356 15.60 31.25 17.70
CA LEU A 356 14.39 31.43 18.50
C LEU A 356 14.51 30.76 19.87
N PRO A 357 13.87 31.29 20.92
CA PRO A 357 13.84 30.63 22.23
C PRO A 357 13.17 29.25 22.12
N SER A 358 13.67 28.26 22.86
CA SER A 358 13.12 26.91 22.85
C SER A 358 11.74 26.83 23.52
N LEU A 359 10.89 25.94 23.03
CA LEU A 359 9.68 25.54 23.75
C LEU A 359 10.02 24.33 24.65
N PRO A 360 9.35 24.19 25.80
CA PRO A 360 9.50 22.99 26.63
C PRO A 360 9.10 21.74 25.84
N SER A 361 10.00 20.77 25.74
CA SER A 361 9.77 19.55 24.97
C SER A 361 8.55 18.78 25.52
N GLY A 362 7.67 18.33 24.64
CA GLY A 362 6.48 17.53 24.99
C GLY A 362 5.34 18.30 25.68
N TYR A 363 5.56 19.51 26.19
CA TYR A 363 4.56 20.25 26.97
C TYR A 363 3.25 20.50 26.22
N GLU A 364 3.31 21.12 25.04
CA GLU A 364 2.10 21.45 24.27
C GLU A 364 1.35 20.19 23.87
N GLN A 365 2.07 19.17 23.40
CA GLN A 365 1.50 17.89 22.99
C GLN A 365 0.75 17.21 24.14
N HIS A 366 1.40 17.08 25.30
CA HIS A 366 0.77 16.48 26.47
C HIS A 366 -0.48 17.27 26.89
N LYS A 367 -0.35 18.59 27.03
CA LYS A 367 -1.45 19.44 27.48
C LYS A 367 -2.63 19.40 26.52
N THR A 368 -2.39 19.49 25.21
CA THR A 368 -3.48 19.52 24.23
C THR A 368 -4.19 18.18 24.09
N ILE A 369 -3.48 17.05 24.22
CA ILE A 369 -4.10 15.71 24.20
C ILE A 369 -4.97 15.51 25.45
N ASP A 370 -4.48 15.87 26.64
CA ASP A 370 -5.26 15.78 27.88
C ASP A 370 -6.52 16.66 27.83
N GLU A 371 -6.41 17.88 27.31
CA GLU A 371 -7.55 18.77 27.10
C GLU A 371 -8.60 18.16 26.15
N TYR A 372 -8.18 17.43 25.12
CA TYR A 372 -9.09 16.70 24.23
C TYR A 372 -9.75 15.52 24.96
N TYR A 373 -8.99 14.68 25.67
CA TYR A 373 -9.53 13.52 26.39
C TYR A 373 -10.54 13.87 27.48
N ASN A 374 -10.31 14.98 28.19
CA ASN A 374 -11.25 15.48 29.19
C ASN A 374 -12.64 15.82 28.62
N ARG A 375 -12.77 15.95 27.30
CA ARG A 375 -14.01 16.38 26.62
C ARG A 375 -14.72 15.25 25.86
N LEU A 376 -14.10 14.08 25.73
CA LEU A 376 -14.73 12.90 25.11
C LEU A 376 -16.00 12.45 25.85
N GLY A 377 -16.14 12.85 27.12
CA GLY A 377 -17.31 12.63 27.94
C GLY A 377 -17.20 11.38 28.83
N PRO A 378 -18.25 11.04 29.59
CA PRO A 378 -18.18 10.02 30.65
C PRO A 378 -18.00 8.58 30.14
N LYS A 379 -18.11 8.35 28.82
CA LYS A 379 -17.90 7.05 28.18
C LYS A 379 -16.54 6.94 27.48
N ALA A 380 -15.67 7.93 27.64
CA ALA A 380 -14.34 7.90 27.05
C ALA A 380 -13.56 6.67 27.55
N PRO A 381 -12.90 5.90 26.65
CA PRO A 381 -12.12 4.74 27.05
C PRO A 381 -10.85 5.13 27.82
N ILE A 382 -10.34 6.33 27.58
CA ILE A 382 -9.14 6.91 28.16
C ILE A 382 -9.43 8.36 28.55
N THR A 383 -8.78 8.85 29.60
CA THR A 383 -8.97 10.20 30.15
C THR A 383 -7.70 11.05 30.23
N SER A 384 -6.52 10.46 29.95
CA SER A 384 -5.24 11.18 29.90
C SER A 384 -4.22 10.47 28.99
N LEU A 385 -3.24 11.21 28.50
CA LEU A 385 -2.12 10.68 27.71
C LEU A 385 -1.31 9.64 28.50
N VAL A 386 -1.15 9.84 29.81
CA VAL A 386 -0.48 8.85 30.68
C VAL A 386 -1.24 7.53 30.69
N GLN A 387 -2.58 7.56 30.77
CA GLN A 387 -3.41 6.36 30.72
C GLN A 387 -3.34 5.68 29.34
N GLU A 388 -3.31 6.45 28.25
CA GLU A 388 -3.13 5.94 26.88
C GLU A 388 -1.80 5.21 26.73
N VAL A 389 -0.70 5.80 27.19
CA VAL A 389 0.64 5.18 27.15
C VAL A 389 0.65 3.86 27.92
N ALA A 390 0.01 3.82 29.10
CA ALA A 390 -0.09 2.61 29.91
C ALA A 390 -0.93 1.51 29.23
N ASP A 391 -2.08 1.84 28.62
CA ASP A 391 -2.90 0.86 27.89
C ASP A 391 -2.17 0.31 26.67
N ASN A 392 -1.51 1.17 25.90
CA ASN A 392 -0.73 0.73 24.73
C ASN A 392 0.45 -0.17 25.14
N GLN A 393 1.14 0.12 26.27
CA GLN A 393 2.19 -0.75 26.81
C GLN A 393 1.65 -2.10 27.28
N ALA A 394 0.48 -2.12 27.92
CA ALA A 394 -0.19 -3.36 28.34
C ALA A 394 -0.64 -4.21 27.15
N ASN A 395 -0.90 -3.59 25.99
CA ASN A 395 -1.37 -4.23 24.77
C ASN A 395 -0.37 -4.13 23.61
N ALA A 396 0.93 -4.24 23.91
CA ALA A 396 2.02 -3.94 22.97
C ALA A 396 1.93 -4.70 21.63
N GLN A 397 1.42 -5.93 21.63
CA GLN A 397 1.29 -6.75 20.42
C GLN A 397 0.34 -6.11 19.39
N GLN A 398 -0.79 -5.54 19.85
CA GLN A 398 -1.75 -4.86 19.01
C GLN A 398 -1.42 -3.38 18.82
N ALA A 399 -0.80 -2.74 19.81
CA ALA A 399 -0.72 -1.28 19.89
C ALA A 399 0.64 -0.69 19.52
N LEU A 400 1.72 -1.49 19.46
CA LEU A 400 3.10 -0.96 19.40
C LEU A 400 3.96 -1.58 18.29
N LYS A 401 3.39 -1.93 17.12
CA LYS A 401 4.18 -2.45 15.99
C LYS A 401 5.39 -1.57 15.66
N PHE A 402 5.18 -0.24 15.66
CA PHE A 402 6.21 0.77 15.41
C PHE A 402 6.52 1.64 16.65
N GLY A 403 6.18 1.15 17.85
CA GLY A 403 6.38 1.83 19.12
C GLY A 403 5.50 3.08 19.33
N ASN A 404 5.71 3.78 20.44
CA ASN A 404 4.98 4.99 20.84
C ASN A 404 5.88 6.06 21.48
N ASN A 405 7.15 6.14 21.05
CA ASN A 405 8.18 6.95 21.69
C ASN A 405 7.79 8.44 21.83
N SER A 406 7.04 9.00 20.88
CA SER A 406 6.59 10.40 20.94
C SER A 406 5.62 10.61 22.10
N HIS A 407 4.59 9.76 22.21
CA HIS A 407 3.61 9.84 23.29
C HIS A 407 4.21 9.50 24.65
N LEU A 408 5.11 8.51 24.71
CA LEU A 408 5.86 8.19 25.92
C LEU A 408 6.67 9.38 26.44
N SER A 409 7.32 10.11 25.52
CA SER A 409 8.11 11.30 25.87
C SER A 409 7.22 12.48 26.28
N ALA A 410 6.11 12.69 25.58
CA ALA A 410 5.16 13.76 25.91
C ALA A 410 4.47 13.52 27.26
N ALA A 411 4.04 12.29 27.54
CA ALA A 411 3.41 11.91 28.82
C ALA A 411 4.31 12.20 30.05
N ALA A 412 5.62 12.24 29.86
CA ALA A 412 6.59 12.58 30.92
C ALA A 412 6.77 14.10 31.13
N ALA A 413 6.27 14.95 30.23
CA ALA A 413 6.39 16.39 30.34
C ALA A 413 5.46 16.94 31.44
N ASP A 414 5.98 17.81 32.31
CA ASP A 414 5.19 18.50 33.33
C ASP A 414 4.23 19.50 32.67
N ILE A 415 2.92 19.31 32.88
CA ILE A 415 1.84 20.18 32.41
C ILE A 415 1.10 20.89 33.56
N THR A 416 1.68 20.92 34.77
CA THR A 416 1.07 21.53 35.95
C THR A 416 0.66 22.99 35.68
N PRO A 417 -0.60 23.38 35.95
CA PRO A 417 -1.03 24.76 35.83
C PRO A 417 -0.16 25.72 36.66
N GLY A 418 0.42 26.73 36.03
CA GLY A 418 1.37 27.67 36.64
C GLY A 418 2.79 27.11 36.84
N GLY A 419 3.08 25.90 36.36
CA GLY A 419 4.40 25.27 36.44
C GLY A 419 5.43 25.92 35.51
N ALA A 420 6.70 25.52 35.66
CA ALA A 420 7.82 26.11 34.93
C ALA A 420 7.69 25.95 33.40
N ASN A 421 7.22 24.79 32.94
CA ASN A 421 6.98 24.55 31.52
C ASN A 421 5.88 25.45 30.95
N GLU A 422 4.75 25.61 31.66
CA GLU A 422 3.69 26.50 31.21
C GLU A 422 4.17 27.95 31.13
N ILE A 423 4.90 28.42 32.15
CA ILE A 423 5.47 29.78 32.16
C ILE A 423 6.41 29.98 30.97
N ALA A 424 7.35 29.05 30.75
CA ALA A 424 8.29 29.13 29.64
C ALA A 424 7.59 29.06 28.27
N TYR A 425 6.59 28.18 28.12
CA TYR A 425 5.82 28.04 26.90
C TYR A 425 5.06 29.32 26.55
N ARG A 426 4.32 29.88 27.52
CA ARG A 426 3.53 31.11 27.33
C ARG A 426 4.41 32.34 27.08
N ALA A 427 5.64 32.37 27.60
CA ALA A 427 6.60 33.43 27.31
C ALA A 427 7.23 33.29 25.91
N ASN A 428 7.62 32.07 25.52
CA ASN A 428 8.43 31.86 24.31
C ASN A 428 7.59 31.72 23.03
N LEU A 429 6.38 31.15 23.09
CA LEU A 429 5.55 30.93 21.91
C LEU A 429 5.20 32.23 21.15
N PRO A 430 4.77 33.33 21.81
CA PRO A 430 4.51 34.59 21.11
C PRO A 430 5.74 35.14 20.38
N ILE A 431 6.93 35.04 20.99
CA ILE A 431 8.20 35.49 20.38
C ILE A 431 8.49 34.69 19.11
N ARG A 432 8.30 33.37 19.17
CA ARG A 432 8.46 32.49 18.00
C ARG A 432 7.48 32.85 16.90
N LYS A 433 6.20 33.02 17.23
CA LYS A 433 5.14 33.38 16.28
C LYS A 433 5.42 34.69 15.59
N ALA A 434 5.74 35.74 16.34
CA ALA A 434 6.06 37.06 15.80
C ALA A 434 7.24 37.01 14.82
N ALA A 435 8.27 36.20 15.09
CA ALA A 435 9.41 36.06 14.19
C ALA A 435 9.03 35.38 12.86
N TRP A 436 8.20 34.33 12.90
CA TRP A 436 7.72 33.67 11.69
C TRP A 436 6.73 34.52 10.90
N HIS A 437 5.80 35.20 11.58
CA HIS A 437 4.88 36.17 10.96
C HIS A 437 5.67 37.24 10.20
N LYS A 438 6.60 37.91 10.89
CA LYS A 438 7.43 38.94 10.28
C LYS A 438 8.17 38.45 9.03
N ALA A 439 8.76 37.26 9.09
CA ALA A 439 9.53 36.74 7.95
C ALA A 439 8.67 36.49 6.71
N ILE A 440 7.44 36.01 6.87
CA ILE A 440 6.52 35.82 5.74
C ILE A 440 5.91 37.16 5.29
N ASP A 441 5.53 38.02 6.25
CA ASP A 441 5.00 39.35 5.97
C ASP A 441 6.00 40.22 5.19
N ASP A 442 7.29 40.14 5.53
CA ASP A 442 8.39 40.81 4.82
C ASP A 442 8.50 40.31 3.36
N MET A 443 8.28 39.02 3.11
CA MET A 443 8.24 38.50 1.73
C MET A 443 6.99 38.98 0.97
N MET A 444 5.87 39.14 1.65
CA MET A 444 4.60 39.56 1.03
C MET A 444 4.51 41.06 0.78
N THR A 445 5.18 41.89 1.58
CA THR A 445 5.14 43.37 1.48
C THR A 445 6.44 44.00 0.98
N TYR A 446 7.52 43.22 0.89
CA TYR A 446 8.88 43.54 0.45
C TYR A 446 9.23 45.04 0.42
N THR A 447 10.03 45.45 1.39
CA THR A 447 10.71 46.75 1.39
C THR A 447 12.16 46.55 0.98
N ASP A 448 12.59 47.23 -0.09
CA ASP A 448 14.01 47.30 -0.45
C ASP A 448 14.83 47.88 0.73
N SER A 449 16.14 47.62 0.75
CA SER A 449 17.09 48.20 1.70
C SER A 449 17.14 49.75 1.68
N ASP A 450 16.55 50.37 0.66
CA ASP A 450 16.33 51.80 0.55
C ASP A 450 15.03 52.23 1.26
N PRO A 451 15.11 52.89 2.43
CA PRO A 451 13.94 53.31 3.21
C PRO A 451 13.09 54.39 2.52
N ALA A 452 13.52 54.95 1.38
CA ALA A 452 12.73 55.89 0.58
C ALA A 452 11.76 55.21 -0.39
N LYS A 453 11.88 53.90 -0.62
CA LYS A 453 10.97 53.15 -1.50
C LYS A 453 9.73 52.67 -0.75
N PRO A 454 8.52 52.84 -1.33
CA PRO A 454 7.30 52.33 -0.71
C PRO A 454 7.29 50.80 -0.70
N ALA A 455 6.54 50.22 0.24
CA ALA A 455 6.29 48.78 0.29
C ALA A 455 5.70 48.28 -1.05
N ASP A 456 6.11 47.09 -1.47
CA ASP A 456 5.73 46.46 -2.73
C ASP A 456 4.93 45.17 -2.45
N PRO A 457 3.62 45.27 -2.17
CA PRO A 457 2.82 44.11 -1.76
C PRO A 457 2.53 43.16 -2.93
N VAL A 458 2.59 41.86 -2.63
CA VAL A 458 2.08 40.75 -3.48
C VAL A 458 0.90 40.08 -2.79
N ILE A 459 0.02 39.45 -3.57
CA ILE A 459 -1.16 38.75 -3.03
C ILE A 459 -0.91 37.28 -2.68
N ALA A 460 0.21 36.73 -3.15
CA ALA A 460 0.63 35.35 -2.92
C ALA A 460 2.10 35.18 -3.29
N ILE A 461 2.72 34.09 -2.82
CA ILE A 461 4.07 33.65 -3.21
C ILE A 461 3.98 32.27 -3.85
N LEU A 462 4.37 32.18 -5.12
CA LEU A 462 4.59 30.94 -5.85
C LEU A 462 6.00 30.42 -5.53
N GLY A 463 6.11 29.26 -4.87
CA GLY A 463 7.40 28.71 -4.45
C GLY A 463 7.37 28.29 -2.99
N SER A 464 8.20 28.92 -2.16
CA SER A 464 8.36 28.56 -0.75
C SER A 464 8.37 29.78 0.18
N VAL A 465 8.01 29.56 1.44
CA VAL A 465 8.08 30.54 2.53
C VAL A 465 8.75 29.91 3.76
N PRO A 466 9.38 30.71 4.65
CA PRO A 466 9.98 30.19 5.87
C PRO A 466 8.91 29.66 6.82
N ASN A 467 8.81 28.33 6.94
CA ASN A 467 8.05 27.62 7.97
C ASN A 467 6.59 28.11 8.16
N GLY A 468 5.83 28.15 7.07
CA GLY A 468 4.40 28.52 7.05
C GLY A 468 3.54 27.83 8.13
N PRO A 469 3.73 26.54 8.43
CA PRO A 469 3.00 25.89 9.51
C PRO A 469 3.27 26.46 10.91
N GLN A 470 4.54 26.78 11.24
CA GLN A 470 4.86 27.44 12.51
C GLN A 470 4.30 28.87 12.60
N ALA A 471 4.25 29.60 11.49
CA ALA A 471 3.52 30.88 11.42
C ALA A 471 2.01 30.68 11.63
N GLY A 472 1.48 29.54 11.19
CA GLY A 472 0.06 29.27 11.12
C GLY A 472 -0.60 29.87 9.88
N TYR A 473 0.18 30.17 8.83
CA TYR A 473 -0.27 30.83 7.60
C TYR A 473 -0.72 29.82 6.52
N PRO A 474 -1.59 30.23 5.58
CA PRO A 474 -2.18 29.30 4.64
C PRO A 474 -1.24 28.96 3.49
N SER A 475 -1.43 27.76 2.95
CA SER A 475 -0.73 27.28 1.75
C SER A 475 -1.62 26.36 0.93
N MET A 476 -1.41 26.35 -0.38
CA MET A 476 -2.14 25.51 -1.32
C MET A 476 -1.17 24.72 -2.22
N THR A 477 -1.38 23.41 -2.33
CA THR A 477 -0.78 22.57 -3.36
C THR A 477 -1.69 22.52 -4.58
N ILE A 478 -1.12 22.61 -5.78
CA ILE A 478 -1.84 22.50 -7.06
C ILE A 478 -1.18 21.39 -7.91
N PRO A 479 -1.94 20.40 -8.40
CA PRO A 479 -1.41 19.34 -9.26
C PRO A 479 -0.83 19.88 -10.58
N MET A 480 0.34 19.36 -10.96
CA MET A 480 1.07 19.75 -12.18
C MET A 480 1.38 18.54 -13.08
N GLY A 481 0.58 17.47 -12.97
CA GLY A 481 0.73 16.24 -13.76
C GLY A 481 1.64 15.22 -13.10
N TYR A 482 2.38 14.47 -13.92
CA TYR A 482 3.18 13.31 -13.47
C TYR A 482 4.56 13.30 -14.13
N ALA A 483 5.57 12.81 -13.41
CA ALA A 483 6.91 12.62 -13.94
C ALA A 483 6.91 11.56 -15.07
N ALA A 484 7.58 11.84 -16.18
CA ALA A 484 7.57 10.96 -17.35
C ALA A 484 8.22 9.58 -17.11
N THR A 485 9.17 9.48 -16.17
CA THR A 485 9.93 8.24 -15.92
C THR A 485 9.30 7.33 -14.89
N THR A 486 8.75 7.90 -13.82
CA THR A 486 8.24 7.16 -12.65
C THR A 486 6.73 7.29 -12.47
N ARG A 487 6.06 8.12 -13.28
CA ARG A 487 4.65 8.49 -13.14
C ARG A 487 4.24 8.94 -11.74
N ARG A 488 5.16 9.54 -11.01
CA ARG A 488 4.89 10.15 -9.70
C ARG A 488 4.24 11.51 -9.88
N ALA A 489 3.27 11.82 -9.04
CA ALA A 489 2.60 13.11 -9.07
C ALA A 489 3.60 14.25 -8.82
N VAL A 490 3.45 15.34 -9.58
CA VAL A 490 4.20 16.58 -9.39
C VAL A 490 3.23 17.73 -9.16
N ASN A 491 3.69 18.78 -8.47
CA ASN A 491 2.83 19.86 -8.01
C ASN A 491 3.64 21.16 -7.82
N VAL A 492 2.91 22.25 -7.61
CA VAL A 492 3.46 23.53 -7.17
C VAL A 492 2.73 24.00 -5.92
N GLN A 493 3.39 24.81 -5.10
CA GLN A 493 2.82 25.40 -3.90
C GLN A 493 2.68 26.92 -4.03
N VAL A 494 1.58 27.43 -3.48
CA VAL A 494 1.27 28.85 -3.35
C VAL A 494 1.03 29.16 -1.88
N HIS A 495 1.66 30.22 -1.39
CA HIS A 495 1.60 30.65 0.01
C HIS A 495 0.99 32.06 0.12
N GLY A 496 0.38 32.36 1.26
CA GLY A 496 -0.16 33.68 1.57
C GLY A 496 0.10 34.10 3.01
N ASN A 497 -0.33 35.30 3.37
CA ASN A 497 -0.36 35.76 4.76
C ASN A 497 -1.57 35.16 5.50
N ALA A 498 -1.64 35.41 6.81
CA ALA A 498 -2.83 35.10 7.60
C ALA A 498 -4.10 35.61 6.90
N TYR A 499 -5.07 34.70 6.72
CA TYR A 499 -6.38 34.93 6.12
C TYR A 499 -6.40 35.25 4.61
N ASP A 500 -5.33 34.93 3.87
CA ASP A 500 -5.25 35.09 2.40
C ASP A 500 -5.86 33.92 1.59
N GLU A 501 -6.65 33.02 2.18
CA GLU A 501 -7.17 31.84 1.47
C GLU A 501 -7.98 32.22 0.21
N TYR A 502 -8.64 33.38 0.22
CA TYR A 502 -9.32 33.93 -0.96
C TYR A 502 -8.35 34.18 -2.13
N ASN A 503 -7.18 34.74 -1.84
CA ASN A 503 -6.14 35.00 -2.83
C ASN A 503 -5.52 33.69 -3.32
N LEU A 504 -5.26 32.73 -2.41
CA LEU A 504 -4.70 31.42 -2.75
C LEU A 504 -5.64 30.63 -3.67
N ILE A 505 -6.94 30.63 -3.37
CA ILE A 505 -7.95 29.99 -4.22
C ILE A 505 -7.95 30.63 -5.61
N GLY A 506 -7.90 31.96 -5.71
CA GLY A 506 -7.92 32.64 -7.02
C GLY A 506 -6.66 32.38 -7.85
N VAL A 507 -5.47 32.46 -7.24
CA VAL A 507 -4.21 32.13 -7.90
C VAL A 507 -4.19 30.66 -8.32
N GLY A 508 -4.60 29.75 -7.42
CA GLY A 508 -4.64 28.33 -7.70
C GLY A 508 -5.62 27.97 -8.81
N TYR A 509 -6.79 28.62 -8.84
CA TYR A 509 -7.81 28.37 -9.86
C TYR A 509 -7.30 28.75 -11.25
N VAL A 510 -6.60 29.89 -11.39
CA VAL A 510 -5.99 30.28 -12.67
C VAL A 510 -4.95 29.24 -13.12
N VAL A 511 -4.05 28.80 -12.23
CA VAL A 511 -3.03 27.79 -12.56
C VAL A 511 -3.68 26.47 -12.97
N GLU A 512 -4.63 25.96 -12.17
CA GLU A 512 -5.34 24.71 -12.46
C GLU A 512 -6.05 24.78 -13.81
N GLN A 513 -6.82 25.84 -14.05
CA GLN A 513 -7.65 25.96 -15.25
C GLN A 513 -6.85 26.21 -16.53
N ALA A 514 -5.71 26.91 -16.43
CA ALA A 514 -4.81 27.13 -17.55
C ALA A 514 -4.04 25.85 -17.95
N THR A 515 -3.74 24.98 -16.98
CA THR A 515 -2.85 23.83 -17.20
C THR A 515 -3.60 22.50 -17.38
N ARG A 516 -4.63 22.24 -16.54
CA ARG A 516 -5.47 21.02 -16.55
C ARG A 516 -4.65 19.72 -16.59
N LEU A 517 -3.54 19.68 -15.85
CA LEU A 517 -2.57 18.58 -15.93
C LEU A 517 -2.92 17.37 -15.04
N ARG A 518 -3.91 17.48 -14.15
CA ARG A 518 -4.36 16.34 -13.33
C ARG A 518 -4.97 15.25 -14.22
N GLN A 519 -4.60 14.00 -13.96
CA GLN A 519 -5.21 12.81 -14.57
C GLN A 519 -5.87 11.95 -13.49
N THR A 520 -6.75 11.04 -13.90
CA THR A 520 -7.45 10.13 -12.97
C THR A 520 -6.56 8.95 -12.59
N ALA A 521 -6.85 8.30 -11.45
CA ALA A 521 -6.01 7.23 -10.94
C ALA A 521 -5.96 6.03 -11.90
N GLY A 522 -7.13 5.62 -12.42
CA GLY A 522 -7.24 4.53 -13.40
C GLY A 522 -6.52 4.82 -14.73
N SER A 523 -6.38 6.10 -15.10
CA SER A 523 -5.64 6.51 -16.30
C SER A 523 -4.11 6.48 -16.13
N VAL A 524 -3.63 6.72 -14.91
CA VAL A 524 -2.19 6.78 -14.61
C VAL A 524 -1.61 5.39 -14.36
N ASN A 525 -2.36 4.54 -13.66
CA ASN A 525 -1.93 3.21 -13.23
C ASN A 525 -3.00 2.13 -13.46
N PRO A 526 -3.21 1.71 -14.73
CA PRO A 526 -4.27 0.75 -15.05
C PRO A 526 -4.10 -0.61 -14.38
N SER A 527 -2.87 -1.10 -14.16
CA SER A 527 -2.64 -2.40 -13.54
C SER A 527 -3.20 -2.50 -12.12
N MET A 528 -3.36 -1.37 -11.43
CA MET A 528 -3.97 -1.27 -10.11
C MET A 528 -5.50 -1.22 -10.16
N TYR A 529 -6.09 -0.61 -11.20
CA TYR A 529 -7.50 -0.23 -11.24
C TYR A 529 -8.37 -1.01 -12.22
N ARG A 530 -7.79 -1.56 -13.30
CA ARG A 530 -8.56 -2.18 -14.38
C ARG A 530 -9.43 -3.36 -13.95
N CYS A 531 -9.10 -3.99 -12.83
CA CYS A 531 -9.86 -5.11 -12.27
C CYS A 531 -10.92 -4.68 -11.25
N ALA A 532 -11.02 -3.39 -10.95
CA ALA A 532 -12.06 -2.87 -10.08
C ALA A 532 -13.42 -2.86 -10.78
N LYS A 533 -14.44 -3.33 -10.08
CA LYS A 533 -15.84 -3.34 -10.55
C LYS A 533 -16.52 -2.01 -10.27
N THR A 534 -16.05 -0.94 -10.92
CA THR A 534 -16.64 0.41 -10.82
C THR A 534 -17.70 0.65 -11.90
N VAL A 535 -18.53 1.67 -11.71
CA VAL A 535 -19.55 2.11 -12.68
C VAL A 535 -19.41 3.62 -12.91
N PRO A 536 -19.03 4.08 -14.13
CA PRO A 536 -18.58 3.26 -15.26
C PRO A 536 -17.29 2.50 -14.91
N ALA A 537 -16.99 1.44 -15.68
CA ALA A 537 -15.76 0.68 -15.50
C ALA A 537 -14.54 1.59 -15.70
N GLU A 538 -13.46 1.31 -14.96
CA GLU A 538 -12.21 2.05 -15.08
C GLU A 538 -11.66 2.02 -16.52
N PRO A 539 -10.90 3.05 -16.93
CA PRO A 539 -10.12 2.98 -18.15
C PRO A 539 -9.31 1.67 -18.23
N PHE A 540 -9.27 1.07 -19.41
CA PHE A 540 -8.54 -0.19 -19.68
C PHE A 540 -9.09 -1.45 -18.97
N ALA A 541 -10.27 -1.41 -18.33
CA ALA A 541 -10.87 -2.59 -17.69
C ALA A 541 -11.11 -3.78 -18.64
N GLU A 542 -11.25 -3.53 -19.96
CA GLU A 542 -11.43 -4.57 -20.98
C GLU A 542 -10.11 -5.23 -21.44
N ARG A 543 -8.96 -4.77 -20.95
CA ARG A 543 -7.63 -5.28 -21.35
C ARG A 543 -6.97 -6.02 -20.19
N GLY A 544 -6.31 -7.15 -20.46
CA GLY A 544 -5.67 -7.92 -19.40
C GLY A 544 -6.61 -8.93 -18.76
N HIS A 545 -6.05 -10.07 -18.34
CA HIS A 545 -6.68 -10.87 -17.30
C HIS A 545 -6.57 -10.19 -15.94
N CYS A 546 -7.50 -10.51 -15.04
CA CYS A 546 -7.51 -9.99 -13.69
C CYS A 546 -6.97 -10.98 -12.67
N ASN A 547 -6.37 -10.44 -11.61
CA ASN A 547 -6.05 -11.21 -10.43
C ASN A 547 -7.34 -11.82 -9.85
N PRO A 548 -7.28 -12.97 -9.17
CA PRO A 548 -8.44 -13.62 -8.60
C PRO A 548 -9.09 -12.71 -7.55
N ASP A 549 -10.37 -12.38 -7.76
CA ASP A 549 -11.17 -11.60 -6.83
C ASP A 549 -12.08 -12.49 -5.97
N TYR A 550 -12.69 -11.88 -4.95
CA TYR A 550 -13.58 -12.56 -4.03
C TYR A 550 -14.74 -13.26 -4.76
N ASP A 551 -15.44 -12.55 -5.64
CA ASP A 551 -16.62 -13.09 -6.32
C ASP A 551 -16.30 -14.26 -7.25
N THR A 552 -15.14 -14.24 -7.93
CA THR A 552 -14.73 -15.33 -8.82
C THR A 552 -14.43 -16.59 -8.05
N ILE A 553 -13.71 -16.47 -6.93
CA ILE A 553 -13.45 -17.61 -6.05
C ILE A 553 -14.75 -18.11 -5.41
N MET A 554 -15.61 -17.22 -4.91
CA MET A 554 -16.86 -17.63 -4.28
C MET A 554 -17.81 -18.34 -5.24
N ARG A 555 -17.80 -17.99 -6.53
CA ARG A 555 -18.51 -18.77 -7.57
C ARG A 555 -17.95 -20.19 -7.73
N MET A 556 -16.64 -20.38 -7.64
CA MET A 556 -16.03 -21.71 -7.67
C MET A 556 -16.37 -22.55 -6.42
N LEU A 557 -16.46 -21.90 -5.26
CA LEU A 557 -16.73 -22.56 -3.99
C LEU A 557 -18.23 -22.82 -3.75
N GLY A 558 -19.11 -22.01 -4.35
CA GLY A 558 -20.56 -21.99 -4.14
C GLY A 558 -20.98 -21.31 -2.84
N HIS A 559 -20.26 -21.56 -1.74
CA HIS A 559 -20.44 -20.89 -0.46
C HIS A 559 -19.11 -20.82 0.29
N ALA A 560 -19.04 -19.98 1.33
CA ALA A 560 -17.86 -19.90 2.18
C ALA A 560 -17.61 -21.26 2.85
N PRO A 561 -16.40 -21.82 2.79
CA PRO A 561 -16.07 -23.06 3.49
C PRO A 561 -16.07 -22.81 5.01
N ARG A 562 -16.28 -23.88 5.77
CA ARG A 562 -16.10 -23.80 7.23
C ARG A 562 -14.62 -23.53 7.53
N PRO A 563 -14.30 -22.65 8.51
CA PRO A 563 -12.93 -22.48 8.97
C PRO A 563 -12.34 -23.81 9.42
N LEU A 564 -11.08 -24.05 9.03
CA LEU A 564 -10.32 -25.19 9.54
C LEU A 564 -10.03 -25.01 11.03
N PRO A 565 -9.86 -26.09 11.81
CA PRO A 565 -9.55 -26.01 13.25
C PRO A 565 -8.10 -25.57 13.54
N PHE A 566 -7.38 -25.06 12.54
CA PHE A 566 -5.99 -24.62 12.60
C PHE A 566 -5.76 -23.50 11.57
N SER A 567 -4.71 -22.70 11.78
CA SER A 567 -4.34 -21.60 10.87
C SER A 567 -3.43 -22.09 9.74
N LEU A 568 -3.76 -21.71 8.51
CA LEU A 568 -2.93 -22.00 7.33
C LEU A 568 -1.62 -21.17 7.28
N GLU A 569 -1.48 -20.13 8.12
CA GLU A 569 -0.24 -19.33 8.21
C GLU A 569 0.88 -20.05 8.96
N THR A 570 0.50 -20.97 9.86
CA THR A 570 1.42 -21.67 10.77
C THR A 570 1.61 -23.14 10.43
N GLU A 571 0.66 -23.77 9.72
CA GLU A 571 0.77 -25.19 9.36
C GLU A 571 1.84 -25.43 8.28
N SER A 572 2.71 -26.41 8.52
CA SER A 572 3.70 -26.90 7.55
C SER A 572 3.07 -27.85 6.53
N ALA A 573 3.72 -28.01 5.37
CA ALA A 573 3.30 -29.02 4.38
C ALA A 573 3.40 -30.43 4.97
N GLN A 574 4.39 -30.69 5.83
CA GLN A 574 4.51 -31.93 6.60
C GLN A 574 3.26 -32.21 7.46
N SER A 575 2.79 -31.21 8.23
CA SER A 575 1.61 -31.36 9.10
C SER A 575 0.34 -31.62 8.28
N LEU A 576 0.15 -30.87 7.20
CA LEU A 576 -0.99 -31.06 6.29
C LEU A 576 -0.98 -32.45 5.64
N SER A 577 0.19 -32.92 5.22
CA SER A 577 0.37 -34.26 4.67
C SER A 577 -0.01 -35.35 5.68
N ALA A 578 0.39 -35.19 6.94
CA ALA A 578 0.03 -36.12 8.01
C ALA A 578 -1.48 -36.16 8.25
N ARG A 579 -2.17 -35.01 8.21
CA ARG A 579 -3.63 -34.92 8.36
C ARG A 579 -4.37 -35.59 7.19
N LEU A 580 -3.91 -35.38 5.96
CA LEU A 580 -4.44 -36.06 4.76
C LEU A 580 -4.24 -37.59 4.84
N ALA A 581 -3.07 -38.04 5.28
CA ALA A 581 -2.77 -39.45 5.46
C ALA A 581 -3.66 -40.09 6.55
N ALA A 582 -3.89 -39.38 7.65
CA ALA A 582 -4.77 -39.80 8.74
C ALA A 582 -6.27 -39.76 8.38
N GLY A 583 -6.64 -39.05 7.31
CA GLY A 583 -8.04 -38.85 6.92
C GLY A 583 -8.81 -37.88 7.83
N THR A 584 -8.10 -37.03 8.59
CA THR A 584 -8.69 -35.94 9.39
C THR A 584 -8.84 -34.65 8.61
N LEU A 585 -8.37 -34.65 7.36
CA LEU A 585 -8.49 -33.59 6.37
C LEU A 585 -8.58 -34.27 4.99
N THR A 586 -9.38 -33.71 4.10
CA THR A 586 -9.40 -34.08 2.67
C THR A 586 -8.72 -33.02 1.81
N SER A 587 -8.25 -33.41 0.62
CA SER A 587 -7.70 -32.46 -0.35
C SER A 587 -8.75 -31.44 -0.79
N GLU A 588 -10.02 -31.84 -0.96
CA GLU A 588 -11.11 -30.93 -1.29
C GLU A 588 -11.29 -29.84 -0.21
N GLU A 589 -11.35 -30.22 1.07
CA GLU A 589 -11.46 -29.26 2.17
C GLU A 589 -10.27 -28.29 2.21
N LEU A 590 -9.05 -28.82 2.03
CA LEU A 590 -7.84 -28.03 2.05
C LEU A 590 -7.77 -27.04 0.88
N VAL A 591 -8.07 -27.48 -0.35
CA VAL A 591 -8.10 -26.60 -1.54
C VAL A 591 -9.16 -25.52 -1.39
N LYS A 592 -10.37 -25.86 -0.92
CA LYS A 592 -11.43 -24.86 -0.68
C LYS A 592 -11.01 -23.84 0.36
N ALA A 593 -10.34 -24.25 1.43
CA ALA A 593 -9.84 -23.35 2.46
C ALA A 593 -8.76 -22.39 1.94
N TYR A 594 -7.80 -22.88 1.13
CA TYR A 594 -6.79 -22.02 0.51
C TYR A 594 -7.40 -21.04 -0.50
N LEU A 595 -8.32 -21.49 -1.36
CA LEU A 595 -9.01 -20.59 -2.30
C LEU A 595 -9.77 -19.51 -1.56
N TYR A 596 -10.55 -19.85 -0.53
CA TYR A 596 -11.26 -18.86 0.28
C TYR A 596 -10.31 -17.88 0.97
N ARG A 597 -9.16 -18.35 1.46
CA ARG A 597 -8.13 -17.47 2.01
C ARG A 597 -7.55 -16.53 0.95
N ILE A 598 -7.25 -17.02 -0.26
CA ILE A 598 -6.81 -16.18 -1.38
C ILE A 598 -7.83 -15.07 -1.65
N ALA A 599 -9.13 -15.37 -1.66
CA ALA A 599 -10.17 -14.35 -1.83
C ALA A 599 -10.09 -13.24 -0.77
N LEU A 600 -9.88 -13.62 0.50
CA LEU A 600 -9.85 -12.71 1.64
C LEU A 600 -8.54 -11.90 1.80
N THR A 601 -7.45 -12.31 1.14
CA THR A 601 -6.11 -11.74 1.38
C THR A 601 -5.44 -11.18 0.13
N ASN A 602 -5.79 -11.71 -1.05
CA ASN A 602 -5.19 -11.32 -2.32
C ASN A 602 -5.87 -10.09 -2.89
N ALA A 603 -7.21 -10.09 -2.87
CA ALA A 603 -8.07 -9.02 -3.36
C ALA A 603 -8.76 -8.24 -2.24
N GLU A 604 -9.00 -8.88 -1.09
CA GLU A 604 -9.55 -8.25 0.12
C GLU A 604 -8.53 -8.20 1.28
N GLY A 605 -8.95 -7.60 2.40
CA GLY A 605 -8.16 -7.50 3.62
C GLY A 605 -6.83 -6.74 3.39
N PRO A 606 -5.66 -7.39 3.56
CA PRO A 606 -4.35 -6.80 3.27
C PRO A 606 -4.05 -6.62 1.77
N ALA A 607 -4.87 -7.17 0.86
CA ALA A 607 -4.76 -7.02 -0.59
C ALA A 607 -3.34 -7.23 -1.14
N THR A 608 -2.72 -8.35 -0.77
CA THR A 608 -1.30 -8.65 -1.04
C THR A 608 -0.93 -8.75 -2.54
N GLN A 609 -1.91 -8.95 -3.43
CA GLN A 609 -1.70 -9.18 -4.88
C GLN A 609 -0.66 -10.27 -5.21
N ALA A 610 -0.48 -11.22 -4.30
CA ALA A 610 0.51 -12.30 -4.41
C ALA A 610 0.15 -13.36 -5.46
N VAL A 611 -1.13 -13.58 -5.73
CA VAL A 611 -1.67 -14.57 -6.68
C VAL A 611 -2.21 -13.88 -7.91
N ARG A 612 -1.70 -14.26 -9.09
CA ARG A 612 -2.09 -13.69 -10.39
C ARG A 612 -3.24 -14.47 -11.04
N THR A 613 -3.24 -15.78 -10.94
CA THR A 613 -4.27 -16.62 -11.54
C THR A 613 -4.49 -17.89 -10.73
N ILE A 614 -5.67 -18.48 -10.86
CA ILE A 614 -6.05 -19.73 -10.22
C ILE A 614 -6.42 -20.78 -11.27
N ASN A 615 -6.07 -22.03 -10.99
CA ASN A 615 -6.54 -23.20 -11.72
C ASN A 615 -8.00 -23.44 -11.36
N THR A 616 -8.91 -23.23 -12.32
CA THR A 616 -10.35 -23.42 -12.11
C THR A 616 -10.74 -24.87 -11.84
N ASP A 617 -9.89 -25.82 -12.21
CA ASP A 617 -10.13 -27.26 -12.04
C ASP A 617 -9.60 -27.79 -10.69
N ALA A 618 -8.95 -26.95 -9.87
CA ALA A 618 -8.25 -27.37 -8.65
C ALA A 618 -9.15 -28.11 -7.64
N VAL A 619 -10.43 -27.73 -7.51
CA VAL A 619 -11.38 -28.41 -6.61
C VAL A 619 -11.72 -29.81 -7.12
N ASP A 620 -11.86 -29.99 -8.43
CA ASP A 620 -12.18 -31.28 -9.03
C ASP A 620 -10.96 -32.21 -9.08
N GLU A 621 -9.77 -31.67 -9.30
CA GLU A 621 -8.50 -32.38 -9.11
C GLU A 621 -8.35 -32.89 -7.68
N ALA A 622 -8.66 -32.05 -6.68
CA ALA A 622 -8.62 -32.43 -5.27
C ALA A 622 -9.56 -33.60 -4.96
N ARG A 623 -10.81 -33.52 -5.42
CA ARG A 623 -11.79 -34.61 -5.30
C ARG A 623 -11.32 -35.90 -5.95
N ALA A 624 -10.64 -35.80 -7.11
CA ALA A 624 -10.12 -36.96 -7.80
C ALA A 624 -9.01 -37.64 -6.98
N LEU A 625 -8.11 -36.87 -6.38
CA LEU A 625 -7.05 -37.39 -5.51
C LEU A 625 -7.59 -37.96 -4.20
N ASP A 626 -8.65 -37.37 -3.62
CA ASP A 626 -9.32 -37.96 -2.45
C ASP A 626 -9.92 -39.32 -2.78
N ARG A 627 -10.59 -39.45 -3.94
CA ARG A 627 -11.10 -40.75 -4.42
C ARG A 627 -9.98 -41.75 -4.71
N GLU A 628 -8.84 -41.29 -5.23
CA GLU A 628 -7.66 -42.13 -5.43
C GLU A 628 -7.15 -42.65 -4.09
N ARG A 629 -6.97 -41.77 -3.10
CA ARG A 629 -6.49 -42.13 -1.75
C ARG A 629 -7.40 -43.14 -1.06
N GLU A 630 -8.72 -42.99 -1.19
CA GLU A 630 -9.68 -43.94 -0.64
C GLU A 630 -9.64 -45.31 -1.33
N LYS A 631 -9.27 -45.38 -2.61
CA LYS A 631 -9.00 -46.65 -3.30
C LYS A 631 -7.69 -47.26 -2.83
N ASP A 632 -6.64 -46.45 -2.68
CA ASP A 632 -5.32 -46.91 -2.21
C ASP A 632 -5.42 -47.52 -0.81
N LYS A 633 -6.20 -46.93 0.12
CA LYS A 633 -6.48 -47.49 1.45
C LYS A 633 -7.16 -48.87 1.40
N LYS A 634 -7.91 -49.16 0.34
CA LYS A 634 -8.63 -50.42 0.15
C LYS A 634 -7.79 -51.50 -0.56
N ASP A 635 -6.72 -51.12 -1.27
CA ASP A 635 -5.80 -52.06 -1.92
C ASP A 635 -4.82 -52.67 -0.91
N LYS A 636 -5.31 -53.64 -0.12
CA LYS A 636 -4.51 -54.40 0.86
C LYS A 636 -3.37 -55.22 0.25
N LYS A 637 -3.32 -55.35 -1.08
CA LYS A 637 -2.31 -56.13 -1.81
C LYS A 637 -1.14 -55.28 -2.30
N GLY A 638 -1.20 -53.95 -2.17
CA GLY A 638 -0.07 -53.03 -2.40
C GLY A 638 0.44 -52.99 -3.83
N HIS A 639 -0.44 -53.10 -4.84
CA HIS A 639 0.01 -53.17 -6.24
C HIS A 639 0.53 -51.83 -6.77
N LYS A 640 0.19 -50.72 -6.11
CA LYS A 640 0.66 -49.37 -6.45
C LYS A 640 1.51 -48.81 -5.30
N PRO A 641 2.71 -48.27 -5.56
CA PRO A 641 3.45 -47.55 -4.53
C PRO A 641 2.63 -46.34 -4.06
N PRO A 642 2.52 -46.08 -2.75
CA PRO A 642 1.82 -44.91 -2.25
C PRO A 642 2.50 -43.65 -2.79
N ARG A 643 1.70 -42.65 -3.18
CA ARG A 643 2.25 -41.33 -3.52
C ARG A 643 2.95 -40.75 -2.29
N GLY A 644 4.01 -39.98 -2.54
CA GLY A 644 4.89 -39.45 -1.50
C GLY A 644 4.25 -38.34 -0.64
N PRO A 645 5.07 -37.61 0.13
CA PRO A 645 4.60 -36.59 1.09
C PRO A 645 3.78 -35.44 0.48
N LEU A 646 3.83 -35.25 -0.85
CA LEU A 646 3.08 -34.21 -1.55
C LEU A 646 1.67 -34.62 -1.99
N TYR A 647 1.26 -35.87 -1.74
CA TYR A 647 -0.04 -36.39 -2.16
C TYR A 647 -1.18 -35.53 -1.62
N GLY A 648 -1.88 -34.83 -2.50
CA GLY A 648 -3.05 -34.03 -2.20
C GLY A 648 -2.77 -32.62 -1.68
N LEU A 649 -1.50 -32.18 -1.69
CA LEU A 649 -1.13 -30.85 -1.22
C LEU A 649 -1.24 -29.79 -2.33
N PRO A 650 -1.88 -28.64 -2.04
CA PRO A 650 -1.97 -27.53 -2.98
C PRO A 650 -0.70 -26.65 -3.01
N VAL A 651 -0.22 -26.34 -4.21
CA VAL A 651 1.02 -25.60 -4.49
C VAL A 651 0.74 -24.45 -5.46
N LEU A 652 1.38 -23.30 -5.26
CA LEU A 652 1.41 -22.20 -6.24
C LEU A 652 2.80 -22.09 -6.88
N LEU A 653 2.83 -21.59 -8.12
CA LEU A 653 4.07 -21.46 -8.89
C LEU A 653 4.26 -20.03 -9.34
N ASN A 654 5.50 -19.55 -9.41
CA ASN A 654 5.82 -18.30 -10.08
C ASN A 654 5.25 -18.30 -11.53
N ASP A 655 4.80 -17.15 -12.01
CA ASP A 655 4.20 -17.01 -13.34
C ASP A 655 5.14 -17.22 -14.54
N GLY A 656 6.39 -17.62 -14.29
CA GLY A 656 7.33 -18.09 -15.30
C GLY A 656 7.26 -19.60 -15.60
N PHE A 657 6.47 -20.39 -14.87
CA PHE A 657 6.43 -21.86 -15.06
C PHE A 657 5.30 -22.29 -15.99
N ASP A 658 5.59 -23.03 -17.07
CA ASP A 658 4.57 -23.62 -17.95
C ASP A 658 3.63 -24.54 -17.19
N VAL A 659 2.32 -24.30 -17.32
CA VAL A 659 1.23 -25.16 -16.83
C VAL A 659 0.25 -25.28 -17.99
N ASP A 660 -0.15 -26.50 -18.35
CA ASP A 660 -0.90 -26.76 -19.59
C ASP A 660 -2.17 -25.91 -19.75
N SER A 661 -2.92 -25.73 -18.66
CA SER A 661 -4.20 -25.02 -18.62
C SER A 661 -4.11 -23.52 -18.32
N LEU A 662 -2.91 -22.96 -18.11
CA LEU A 662 -2.75 -21.57 -17.67
C LEU A 662 -1.69 -20.84 -18.50
N ALA A 663 -1.98 -19.59 -18.87
CA ALA A 663 -1.01 -18.71 -19.49
C ALA A 663 0.27 -18.56 -18.63
N THR A 664 1.41 -18.43 -19.30
CA THR A 664 2.71 -18.14 -18.67
C THR A 664 3.17 -16.77 -19.15
N THR A 665 3.00 -15.76 -18.31
CA THR A 665 3.08 -14.36 -18.76
C THR A 665 4.33 -13.65 -18.26
N GLY A 666 5.01 -14.20 -17.24
CA GLY A 666 6.08 -13.49 -16.55
C GLY A 666 5.63 -12.13 -16.00
N GLY A 667 4.33 -11.97 -15.71
CA GLY A 667 3.72 -10.70 -15.32
C GLY A 667 3.54 -9.67 -16.45
N SER A 668 3.92 -9.98 -17.69
CA SER A 668 3.85 -9.01 -18.78
C SER A 668 2.49 -8.99 -19.48
N ILE A 669 1.93 -7.80 -19.64
CA ILE A 669 0.69 -7.59 -20.40
C ILE A 669 0.80 -8.04 -21.87
N ALA A 670 2.01 -7.99 -22.45
CA ALA A 670 2.28 -8.43 -23.83
C ALA A 670 2.18 -9.97 -24.00
N LEU A 671 2.19 -10.71 -22.89
CA LEU A 671 2.18 -12.17 -22.83
C LEU A 671 0.90 -12.72 -22.16
N GLN A 672 -0.10 -11.87 -21.91
CA GLN A 672 -1.27 -12.18 -21.08
C GLN A 672 -2.04 -13.44 -21.53
N ASP A 673 -2.15 -13.67 -22.84
CA ASP A 673 -2.91 -14.77 -23.45
C ASP A 673 -1.99 -15.91 -23.95
N LEU A 674 -0.71 -15.89 -23.59
CA LEU A 674 0.27 -16.83 -24.12
C LEU A 674 0.20 -18.17 -23.39
N GLU A 675 -0.41 -19.16 -24.05
CA GLU A 675 -0.69 -20.48 -23.47
C GLU A 675 0.33 -21.53 -23.94
N PRO A 676 1.13 -22.13 -23.04
CA PRO A 676 2.20 -23.05 -23.44
C PRO A 676 1.68 -24.39 -23.98
N GLY A 677 0.49 -24.84 -23.53
CA GLY A 677 -0.09 -26.14 -23.93
C GLY A 677 0.74 -27.35 -23.49
N ARG A 678 1.47 -27.20 -22.38
CA ARG A 678 2.23 -28.25 -21.70
C ARG A 678 2.55 -27.84 -20.27
N ASP A 679 2.88 -28.82 -19.45
CA ASP A 679 3.52 -28.59 -18.15
C ASP A 679 5.05 -28.47 -18.30
N SER A 680 5.67 -27.60 -17.50
CA SER A 680 7.11 -27.62 -17.26
C SER A 680 7.53 -28.93 -16.59
N THR A 681 8.81 -29.30 -16.68
CA THR A 681 9.31 -30.53 -16.01
C THR A 681 9.10 -30.46 -14.49
N VAL A 682 9.21 -29.27 -13.89
CA VAL A 682 8.92 -29.05 -12.46
C VAL A 682 7.45 -29.35 -12.14
N VAL A 683 6.51 -28.83 -12.93
CA VAL A 683 5.07 -29.07 -12.75
C VAL A 683 4.73 -30.55 -12.93
N ALA A 684 5.27 -31.18 -13.97
CA ALA A 684 5.05 -32.60 -14.23
C ALA A 684 5.51 -33.47 -13.05
N LYS A 685 6.69 -33.18 -12.48
CA LYS A 685 7.20 -33.88 -11.29
C LYS A 685 6.33 -33.64 -10.06
N LEU A 686 5.85 -32.42 -9.83
CA LEU A 686 4.93 -32.10 -8.72
C LEU A 686 3.60 -32.85 -8.85
N LYS A 687 2.96 -32.83 -10.03
CA LYS A 687 1.71 -33.59 -10.28
C LYS A 687 1.92 -35.10 -10.14
N ALA A 688 3.07 -35.62 -10.58
CA ALA A 688 3.44 -37.02 -10.39
C ALA A 688 3.56 -37.38 -8.89
N ALA A 689 4.14 -36.49 -8.09
CA ALA A 689 4.19 -36.62 -6.62
C ALA A 689 2.82 -36.47 -5.93
N GLY A 690 1.78 -36.08 -6.68
CA GLY A 690 0.41 -35.92 -6.21
C GLY A 690 0.06 -34.53 -5.71
N ALA A 691 0.89 -33.52 -5.96
CA ALA A 691 0.56 -32.13 -5.65
C ALA A 691 -0.53 -31.60 -6.61
N ILE A 692 -1.35 -30.66 -6.11
CA ILE A 692 -2.39 -29.95 -6.86
C ILE A 692 -1.85 -28.56 -7.18
N ILE A 693 -1.87 -28.16 -8.46
CA ILE A 693 -1.46 -26.81 -8.85
C ILE A 693 -2.64 -25.87 -8.66
N LEU A 694 -2.59 -25.00 -7.64
CA LEU A 694 -3.65 -24.04 -7.35
C LEU A 694 -3.71 -22.90 -8.38
N GLY A 695 -2.60 -22.58 -9.03
CA GLY A 695 -2.49 -21.38 -9.84
C GLY A 695 -1.07 -20.83 -9.90
N LYS A 696 -0.96 -19.54 -10.26
CA LYS A 696 0.34 -18.86 -10.40
C LYS A 696 0.41 -17.60 -9.53
N THR A 697 1.58 -17.34 -8.96
CA THR A 697 1.89 -16.13 -8.19
C THR A 697 2.37 -15.00 -9.10
N ASN A 698 2.14 -13.76 -8.67
CA ASN A 698 2.68 -12.57 -9.31
C ASN A 698 4.22 -12.53 -9.17
N VAL A 699 4.89 -11.82 -10.07
CA VAL A 699 6.34 -11.81 -10.23
C VAL A 699 6.79 -10.40 -10.63
N SER A 700 7.99 -9.96 -10.25
CA SER A 700 8.59 -8.79 -10.90
C SER A 700 8.65 -9.04 -12.41
N GLU A 701 8.13 -8.13 -13.22
CA GLU A 701 7.92 -8.36 -14.66
C GLU A 701 9.16 -8.94 -15.35
N LEU A 702 8.94 -10.00 -16.13
CA LEU A 702 9.95 -10.79 -16.82
C LEU A 702 11.11 -11.21 -15.90
N ASN A 703 10.75 -11.69 -14.72
CA ASN A 703 11.67 -12.11 -13.65
C ASN A 703 12.64 -11.00 -13.21
N GLY A 704 12.25 -9.73 -13.37
CA GLY A 704 13.00 -8.56 -12.92
C GLY A 704 13.94 -7.96 -13.97
N VAL A 705 13.90 -8.42 -15.23
CA VAL A 705 14.61 -7.78 -16.35
C VAL A 705 13.61 -6.95 -17.15
N PHE A 706 13.49 -5.66 -16.81
CA PHE A 706 12.55 -4.75 -17.48
C PHE A 706 13.07 -3.30 -17.49
N ASP A 707 13.13 -2.66 -16.33
CA ASP A 707 13.70 -1.33 -16.12
C ASP A 707 14.27 -1.20 -14.69
N ALA A 708 15.29 -0.37 -14.52
CA ALA A 708 15.89 -0.12 -13.22
C ALA A 708 14.99 0.69 -12.26
N ASN A 709 14.03 1.46 -12.80
CA ASN A 709 13.07 2.24 -12.03
C ASN A 709 11.87 1.42 -11.54
N MET A 710 11.71 0.18 -12.02
CA MET A 710 10.60 -0.67 -11.65
C MET A 710 10.79 -1.23 -10.22
N PRO A 711 9.84 -1.00 -9.30
CA PRO A 711 9.90 -1.59 -7.97
C PRO A 711 9.83 -3.12 -8.05
N LYS A 712 10.48 -3.79 -7.10
CA LYS A 712 10.43 -5.26 -7.03
C LYS A 712 9.02 -5.71 -6.63
N GLY A 713 8.52 -6.76 -7.27
CA GLY A 713 7.15 -7.26 -7.08
C GLY A 713 6.10 -6.60 -7.99
N TYR A 714 6.45 -5.61 -8.82
CA TYR A 714 5.51 -5.04 -9.79
C TYR A 714 5.48 -5.83 -11.11
N SER A 715 4.28 -5.94 -11.68
CA SER A 715 4.11 -6.29 -13.08
C SER A 715 2.99 -5.51 -13.77
N SER A 716 3.14 -5.22 -15.06
CA SER A 716 2.11 -4.55 -15.88
C SER A 716 0.79 -5.32 -15.94
N LEU A 717 0.83 -6.65 -15.76
CA LEU A 717 -0.36 -7.48 -15.73
C LEU A 717 -1.02 -7.55 -14.34
N ALA A 718 -0.28 -7.62 -13.24
CA ALA A 718 -0.90 -7.93 -11.94
C ALA A 718 -0.69 -6.86 -10.86
N GLY A 719 -0.06 -5.75 -11.21
CA GLY A 719 0.23 -4.67 -10.28
C GLY A 719 1.34 -5.05 -9.30
N GLN A 720 1.39 -4.34 -8.17
CA GLN A 720 2.43 -4.46 -7.15
C GLN A 720 2.06 -5.50 -6.09
N VAL A 721 2.93 -6.50 -5.87
CA VAL A 721 2.84 -7.37 -4.68
C VAL A 721 3.22 -6.58 -3.42
N LEU A 722 2.41 -6.69 -2.37
CA LEU A 722 2.64 -6.03 -1.08
C LEU A 722 3.15 -7.04 -0.05
N LEU A 723 4.09 -6.61 0.81
CA LEU A 723 4.65 -7.47 1.86
C LEU A 723 3.59 -7.76 2.94
N PRO A 724 3.27 -9.03 3.24
CA PRO A 724 2.22 -9.41 4.19
C PRO A 724 2.37 -8.87 5.61
N SER A 725 3.59 -8.63 6.08
CA SER A 725 3.84 -8.05 7.39
C SER A 725 3.80 -6.52 7.38
N ASP A 726 3.89 -5.87 6.22
CA ASP A 726 3.99 -4.41 6.08
C ASP A 726 3.71 -3.97 4.64
N THR A 727 2.45 -3.66 4.32
CA THR A 727 2.03 -3.42 2.93
C THR A 727 2.52 -2.09 2.33
N ASP A 728 3.19 -1.22 3.10
CA ASP A 728 3.95 -0.06 2.57
C ASP A 728 5.30 -0.49 1.94
N LYS A 729 5.64 -1.78 2.00
CA LYS A 729 6.91 -2.33 1.49
C LYS A 729 6.67 -3.42 0.46
N THR A 730 7.62 -3.53 -0.47
CA THR A 730 7.70 -4.67 -1.39
C THR A 730 8.25 -5.89 -0.65
N PRO A 731 7.85 -7.13 -1.01
CA PRO A 731 8.49 -8.34 -0.52
C PRO A 731 9.77 -8.66 -1.30
N ALA A 732 10.51 -7.66 -1.80
CA ALA A 732 11.57 -7.82 -2.81
C ALA A 732 11.07 -8.56 -4.07
N GLY A 733 11.95 -9.20 -4.84
CA GLY A 733 11.59 -9.90 -6.07
C GLY A 733 12.80 -10.47 -6.80
N SER A 734 12.61 -11.28 -7.84
CA SER A 734 11.40 -11.34 -8.66
C SER A 734 10.29 -12.28 -8.17
N SER A 735 10.58 -13.30 -7.37
CA SER A 735 9.60 -14.25 -6.80
C SER A 735 8.82 -13.68 -5.60
N GLY A 736 8.51 -12.38 -5.61
CA GLY A 736 7.83 -11.67 -4.52
C GLY A 736 6.44 -12.22 -4.22
N GLY A 737 5.65 -12.56 -5.25
CA GLY A 737 4.34 -13.18 -5.05
C GLY A 737 4.42 -14.57 -4.41
N SER A 738 5.41 -15.39 -4.79
CA SER A 738 5.65 -16.71 -4.18
C SER A 738 5.99 -16.59 -2.69
N ALA A 739 6.85 -15.66 -2.31
CA ALA A 739 7.20 -15.42 -0.91
C ALA A 739 6.01 -14.88 -0.10
N ALA A 740 5.31 -13.86 -0.62
CA ALA A 740 4.14 -13.29 0.03
C ALA A 740 3.00 -14.32 0.21
N ALA A 741 2.75 -15.15 -0.81
CA ALA A 741 1.78 -16.24 -0.75
C ALA A 741 2.16 -17.31 0.29
N THR A 742 3.44 -17.67 0.37
CA THR A 742 3.94 -18.64 1.35
C THR A 742 3.80 -18.13 2.77
N ALA A 743 4.19 -16.87 3.01
CA ALA A 743 4.15 -16.22 4.31
C ALA A 743 2.73 -16.09 4.85
N SER A 744 1.79 -15.75 3.96
CA SER A 744 0.36 -15.55 4.24
C SER A 744 -0.46 -16.85 4.32
N GLY A 745 0.16 -18.01 4.07
CA GLY A 745 -0.55 -19.29 4.07
C GLY A 745 -1.55 -19.44 2.91
N LEU A 746 -1.20 -19.02 1.69
CA LEU A 746 -2.06 -19.13 0.49
C LEU A 746 -1.84 -20.43 -0.30
N ALA A 747 -0.82 -21.19 0.05
CA ALA A 747 -0.56 -22.55 -0.43
C ALA A 747 0.24 -23.33 0.62
N ALA A 748 0.34 -24.65 0.45
CA ALA A 748 1.20 -25.48 1.29
C ALA A 748 2.67 -25.02 1.17
N PHE A 749 3.11 -24.75 -0.07
CA PHE A 749 4.35 -24.06 -0.38
C PHE A 749 4.27 -23.47 -1.80
N THR A 750 5.31 -22.77 -2.22
CA THR A 750 5.43 -22.25 -3.59
C THR A 750 6.76 -22.60 -4.23
N VAL A 751 6.84 -22.45 -5.56
CA VAL A 751 8.10 -22.58 -6.32
C VAL A 751 8.39 -21.25 -6.99
N GLY A 752 9.62 -20.76 -6.80
CA GLY A 752 10.16 -19.55 -7.41
C GLY A 752 11.31 -19.85 -8.36
N MET A 753 11.97 -18.78 -8.80
CA MET A 753 13.14 -18.84 -9.67
C MET A 753 14.13 -17.76 -9.23
N GLU A 754 15.42 -18.10 -9.23
CA GLU A 754 16.52 -17.16 -9.04
C GLU A 754 17.44 -17.17 -10.26
N THR A 755 17.92 -15.99 -10.66
CA THR A 755 18.86 -15.86 -11.78
C THR A 755 20.12 -15.09 -11.41
N SER A 756 20.05 -13.80 -11.03
CA SER A 756 21.22 -12.90 -11.17
C SER A 756 21.56 -12.01 -9.98
N THR A 757 22.74 -11.41 -10.11
CA THR A 757 23.74 -11.10 -9.08
C THR A 757 23.60 -9.78 -8.35
N ASP A 758 22.65 -8.94 -8.75
CA ASP A 758 22.49 -7.59 -8.21
C ASP A 758 21.24 -7.48 -7.32
N SER A 759 20.37 -8.50 -7.34
CA SER A 759 19.24 -8.65 -6.42
C SER A 759 18.78 -10.11 -6.44
N ALA A 760 19.05 -10.88 -5.37
CA ALA A 760 18.59 -12.26 -5.24
C ALA A 760 17.07 -12.36 -5.44
N GLN A 761 16.62 -13.24 -6.34
CA GLN A 761 15.26 -13.25 -6.91
C GLN A 761 14.27 -14.21 -6.24
N LEU A 762 14.77 -15.08 -5.38
CA LEU A 762 14.07 -16.11 -4.59
C LEU A 762 14.47 -15.98 -3.11
N VAL A 763 15.77 -15.84 -2.83
CA VAL A 763 16.30 -15.71 -1.48
C VAL A 763 15.90 -14.39 -0.84
N ALA A 764 16.14 -13.24 -1.47
CA ALA A 764 15.75 -11.95 -0.89
C ALA A 764 14.23 -11.82 -0.64
N PRO A 765 13.33 -12.26 -1.54
CA PRO A 765 11.91 -12.20 -1.23
C PRO A 765 11.50 -13.16 -0.10
N ALA A 766 12.10 -14.35 0.00
CA ALA A 766 11.83 -15.26 1.11
C ALA A 766 12.29 -14.68 2.46
N ASP A 767 13.49 -14.10 2.49
CA ASP A 767 14.07 -13.37 3.62
C ASP A 767 13.13 -12.23 4.09
N ALA A 768 12.75 -11.32 3.18
CA ALA A 768 11.87 -10.20 3.49
C ALA A 768 10.47 -10.63 4.01
N ALA A 769 9.93 -11.74 3.49
CA ALA A 769 8.64 -12.28 3.89
C ALA A 769 8.70 -13.20 5.12
N GLY A 770 9.89 -13.46 5.69
CA GLY A 770 10.07 -14.31 6.86
C GLY A 770 9.77 -15.78 6.59
N VAL A 771 10.15 -16.29 5.42
CA VAL A 771 9.97 -17.69 4.99
C VAL A 771 11.31 -18.29 4.54
N VAL A 772 11.34 -19.61 4.39
CA VAL A 772 12.51 -20.33 3.90
C VAL A 772 12.55 -20.28 2.37
N GLY A 773 13.69 -19.93 1.80
CA GLY A 773 13.92 -19.92 0.36
C GLY A 773 15.19 -20.68 0.01
N LEU A 774 15.10 -21.66 -0.88
CA LEU A 774 16.26 -22.40 -1.37
C LEU A 774 16.47 -22.15 -2.86
N LYS A 775 17.57 -21.48 -3.20
CA LYS A 775 18.13 -21.55 -4.54
C LYS A 775 19.04 -22.78 -4.64
N PRO A 776 18.74 -23.77 -5.49
CA PRO A 776 19.63 -24.90 -5.70
C PRO A 776 20.84 -24.55 -6.57
N THR A 777 21.76 -25.49 -6.68
CA THR A 777 22.83 -25.49 -7.69
C THR A 777 22.21 -25.41 -9.08
N VAL A 778 22.78 -24.58 -9.96
CA VAL A 778 22.36 -24.49 -11.35
C VAL A 778 22.56 -25.85 -12.02
N GLY A 779 21.46 -26.44 -12.49
CA GLY A 779 21.45 -27.80 -13.05
C GLY A 779 20.94 -28.88 -12.10
N LEU A 780 20.65 -28.61 -10.83
CA LEU A 780 19.99 -29.61 -9.97
C LEU A 780 18.51 -29.81 -10.33
N VAL A 781 17.82 -28.72 -10.69
CA VAL A 781 16.41 -28.69 -11.09
C VAL A 781 16.31 -28.24 -12.55
N SER A 782 15.45 -28.91 -13.32
CA SER A 782 15.26 -28.61 -14.75
C SER A 782 14.64 -27.22 -14.97
N ARG A 783 15.14 -26.53 -16.01
CA ARG A 783 14.61 -25.26 -16.55
C ARG A 783 13.73 -25.47 -17.79
N THR A 784 13.38 -26.70 -18.15
CA THR A 784 12.47 -26.98 -19.28
C THR A 784 11.06 -26.46 -18.98
N GLY A 785 10.54 -25.63 -19.89
CA GLY A 785 9.23 -24.99 -19.71
C GLY A 785 9.21 -23.91 -18.63
N VAL A 786 10.36 -23.31 -18.31
CA VAL A 786 10.47 -22.15 -17.43
C VAL A 786 10.88 -20.95 -18.28
N LEU A 787 10.18 -19.83 -18.14
CA LEU A 787 10.48 -18.56 -18.80
C LEU A 787 11.90 -18.11 -18.38
N PRO A 788 12.87 -18.12 -19.31
CA PRO A 788 14.28 -17.99 -18.94
C PRO A 788 14.68 -16.53 -18.75
N VAL A 789 15.72 -16.31 -17.95
CA VAL A 789 16.43 -15.02 -17.91
C VAL A 789 17.85 -15.19 -18.42
N ALA A 790 18.62 -16.06 -17.79
CA ALA A 790 19.97 -16.40 -18.20
C ALA A 790 20.22 -17.86 -17.84
N ARG A 791 20.13 -18.77 -18.82
CA ARG A 791 20.25 -20.23 -18.57
C ARG A 791 21.55 -20.64 -17.89
N SER A 792 22.58 -19.80 -17.90
CA SER A 792 23.81 -20.05 -17.15
C SER A 792 23.68 -19.88 -15.63
N GLN A 793 22.63 -19.23 -15.14
CA GLN A 793 22.38 -18.91 -13.73
C GLN A 793 20.97 -19.25 -13.25
N ASP A 794 20.00 -19.43 -14.16
CA ASP A 794 18.61 -19.81 -13.88
C ASP A 794 18.50 -21.07 -12.98
N ALA A 795 17.89 -20.90 -11.80
CA ALA A 795 17.70 -21.95 -10.79
C ALA A 795 16.28 -21.91 -10.17
N PRO A 796 15.36 -22.79 -10.64
CA PRO A 796 14.07 -23.04 -9.98
C PRO A 796 14.23 -23.63 -8.58
N GLY A 797 13.52 -23.09 -7.59
CA GLY A 797 13.69 -23.52 -6.19
C GLY A 797 12.44 -23.35 -5.33
N PRO A 798 12.31 -24.11 -4.22
CA PRO A 798 11.16 -24.03 -3.34
C PRO A 798 11.24 -22.81 -2.40
N ILE A 799 10.07 -22.21 -2.13
CA ILE A 799 9.86 -21.24 -1.05
C ILE A 799 8.79 -21.82 -0.12
N THR A 800 9.13 -21.98 1.15
CA THR A 800 8.34 -22.76 2.11
C THR A 800 8.35 -22.11 3.50
N ARG A 801 7.49 -22.56 4.42
CA ARG A 801 7.50 -22.05 5.80
C ARG A 801 8.54 -22.73 6.69
N THR A 802 9.03 -23.91 6.31
CA THR A 802 9.97 -24.70 7.11
C THR A 802 11.07 -25.33 6.25
N VAL A 803 12.26 -25.52 6.80
CA VAL A 803 13.37 -26.18 6.08
C VAL A 803 13.01 -27.62 5.68
N TYR A 804 12.23 -28.31 6.51
CA TYR A 804 11.73 -29.65 6.19
C TYR A 804 10.87 -29.66 4.93
N ASP A 805 9.97 -28.68 4.79
CA ASP A 805 9.12 -28.54 3.61
C ASP A 805 9.96 -28.21 2.36
N ALA A 806 11.00 -27.37 2.49
CA ALA A 806 11.93 -27.08 1.40
C ALA A 806 12.67 -28.34 0.92
N ALA A 807 13.15 -29.18 1.85
CA ALA A 807 13.80 -30.45 1.53
C ALA A 807 12.83 -31.44 0.85
N THR A 808 11.58 -31.48 1.32
CA THR A 808 10.52 -32.32 0.75
C THR A 808 10.18 -31.89 -0.69
N ALA A 809 10.02 -30.58 -0.91
CA ALA A 809 9.77 -30.02 -2.23
C ALA A 809 10.96 -30.25 -3.19
N LEU A 810 12.19 -30.02 -2.73
CA LEU A 810 13.40 -30.27 -3.54
C LEU A 810 13.50 -31.74 -3.96
N THR A 811 13.21 -32.67 -3.05
CA THR A 811 13.20 -34.11 -3.34
C THR A 811 12.25 -34.47 -4.49
N ALA A 812 11.12 -33.76 -4.62
CA ALA A 812 10.18 -33.99 -5.70
C ALA A 812 10.65 -33.43 -7.06
N ILE A 813 11.31 -32.26 -7.08
CA ILE A 813 11.60 -31.53 -8.33
C ILE A 813 13.02 -31.76 -8.86
N ALA A 814 13.98 -32.14 -8.00
CA ALA A 814 15.37 -32.35 -8.37
C ALA A 814 15.58 -33.56 -9.30
N GLY A 815 16.71 -33.56 -10.00
CA GLY A 815 17.17 -34.67 -10.83
C GLY A 815 17.06 -34.43 -12.33
N PRO A 816 17.63 -35.36 -13.12
CA PRO A 816 17.91 -35.16 -14.53
C PRO A 816 16.65 -34.99 -15.39
N ASP A 817 16.80 -34.20 -16.45
CA ASP A 817 15.87 -33.98 -17.54
C ASP A 817 16.63 -33.99 -18.86
N ARG A 818 16.24 -34.89 -19.77
CA ARG A 818 16.87 -35.01 -21.09
C ARG A 818 16.73 -33.73 -21.93
N ALA A 819 15.69 -32.94 -21.71
CA ALA A 819 15.47 -31.68 -22.42
C ALA A 819 16.33 -30.52 -21.87
N ASP A 820 16.97 -30.69 -20.71
CA ASP A 820 17.84 -29.69 -20.10
C ASP A 820 19.23 -30.27 -19.79
N PRO A 821 20.21 -30.10 -20.69
CA PRO A 821 21.56 -30.66 -20.54
C PRO A 821 22.29 -30.26 -19.26
N ALA A 822 21.94 -29.13 -18.64
CA ALA A 822 22.52 -28.72 -17.36
C ALA A 822 22.24 -29.73 -16.22
N THR A 823 21.20 -30.55 -16.38
CA THR A 823 20.76 -31.52 -15.37
C THR A 823 21.32 -32.92 -15.55
N ALA A 824 22.14 -33.17 -16.59
CA ALA A 824 22.59 -34.52 -16.92
C ALA A 824 23.33 -35.24 -15.77
N GLY A 825 24.03 -34.48 -14.92
CA GLY A 825 24.74 -34.99 -13.73
C GLY A 825 24.02 -34.73 -12.39
N ALA A 826 22.77 -34.27 -12.42
CA ALA A 826 22.04 -33.89 -11.21
C ALA A 826 21.85 -35.09 -10.27
N PRO A 827 22.25 -34.99 -8.99
CA PRO A 827 22.00 -36.06 -8.04
C PRO A 827 20.50 -36.21 -7.76
N VAL A 828 20.04 -37.46 -7.65
CA VAL A 828 18.69 -37.78 -7.15
C VAL A 828 18.83 -38.24 -5.71
N LYS A 829 18.49 -37.37 -4.76
CA LYS A 829 18.61 -37.61 -3.32
C LYS A 829 17.25 -37.45 -2.65
N ASN A 830 17.05 -38.18 -1.55
CA ASN A 830 16.04 -37.82 -0.57
C ASN A 830 16.65 -36.77 0.37
N TYR A 831 16.30 -35.50 0.18
CA TYR A 831 16.86 -34.40 0.96
C TYR A 831 16.32 -34.33 2.39
N THR A 832 15.25 -35.07 2.72
CA THR A 832 14.77 -35.16 4.11
C THR A 832 15.58 -36.13 4.96
N ALA A 833 16.40 -36.99 4.36
CA ALA A 833 17.06 -38.09 5.07
C ALA A 833 18.16 -37.63 6.05
N GLY A 834 18.77 -36.47 5.81
CA GLY A 834 19.85 -35.92 6.62
C GLY A 834 19.43 -34.87 7.65
N LEU A 835 18.14 -34.56 7.75
CA LEU A 835 17.65 -33.51 8.64
C LEU A 835 17.71 -33.98 10.10
N SER A 836 18.53 -33.32 10.91
CA SER A 836 18.70 -33.62 12.33
C SER A 836 18.88 -32.32 13.12
N ALA A 837 18.32 -32.26 14.33
CA ALA A 837 18.54 -31.15 15.25
C ALA A 837 20.01 -31.01 15.70
N THR A 838 20.82 -32.06 15.50
CA THR A 838 22.24 -32.09 15.86
C THR A 838 23.18 -31.94 14.65
N ALA A 839 22.66 -31.60 13.46
CA ALA A 839 23.46 -31.57 12.23
C ALA A 839 24.66 -30.60 12.30
N LEU A 840 24.55 -29.55 13.12
CA LEU A 840 25.59 -28.54 13.33
C LEU A 840 26.71 -28.96 14.31
N GLN A 841 26.59 -30.10 14.99
CA GLN A 841 27.57 -30.52 15.98
C GLN A 841 28.93 -30.83 15.32
N GLY A 842 29.97 -30.08 15.70
CA GLY A 842 31.33 -30.24 15.15
C GLY A 842 31.54 -29.60 13.79
N LYS A 843 30.52 -28.91 13.23
CA LYS A 843 30.61 -28.20 11.96
C LYS A 843 31.45 -26.94 12.09
N LYS A 844 32.08 -26.52 11.00
CA LYS A 844 32.83 -25.25 10.90
C LYS A 844 32.08 -24.32 9.96
N ILE A 845 31.66 -23.16 10.45
CA ILE A 845 30.86 -22.21 9.67
C ILE A 845 31.61 -20.88 9.56
N ALA A 846 31.86 -20.42 8.35
CA ALA A 846 32.33 -19.06 8.12
C ALA A 846 31.16 -18.09 8.32
N VAL A 847 31.33 -17.03 9.09
CA VAL A 847 30.28 -16.02 9.33
C VAL A 847 30.74 -14.66 8.81
N VAL A 848 29.96 -14.06 7.90
CA VAL A 848 30.24 -12.72 7.41
C VAL A 848 30.05 -11.71 8.55
N ALA A 849 30.97 -10.78 8.71
CA ALA A 849 30.90 -9.76 9.76
C ALA A 849 29.64 -8.89 9.65
N SER A 850 28.84 -8.81 10.71
CA SER A 850 27.71 -7.87 10.84
C SER A 850 27.30 -7.68 12.29
N THR A 851 26.87 -6.46 12.64
CA THR A 851 26.35 -6.09 13.95
C THR A 851 24.83 -5.88 13.96
N ALA A 852 24.17 -5.97 12.80
CA ALA A 852 22.75 -5.71 12.66
C ALA A 852 21.93 -6.86 13.29
N ALA A 853 21.11 -6.56 14.30
CA ALA A 853 20.18 -7.53 14.86
C ALA A 853 19.17 -8.00 13.79
N PRO A 854 18.76 -9.28 13.78
CA PRO A 854 19.07 -10.34 14.76
C PRO A 854 20.35 -11.15 14.45
N TYR A 855 21.15 -10.79 13.46
CA TYR A 855 22.25 -11.63 12.95
C TYR A 855 23.26 -12.11 14.01
N PRO A 856 23.77 -11.27 14.94
CA PRO A 856 24.67 -11.75 15.99
C PRO A 856 24.05 -12.83 16.88
N ALA A 857 22.75 -12.74 17.19
CA ALA A 857 22.06 -13.74 18.00
C ALA A 857 21.96 -15.09 17.26
N THR A 858 21.78 -15.06 15.94
CA THR A 858 21.80 -16.25 15.09
C THR A 858 23.18 -16.91 15.05
N VAL A 859 24.26 -16.12 15.01
CA VAL A 859 25.64 -16.65 15.12
C VAL A 859 25.83 -17.35 16.48
N THR A 860 25.35 -16.76 17.57
CA THR A 860 25.40 -17.40 18.90
C THR A 860 24.58 -18.69 18.95
N ALA A 861 23.43 -18.76 18.27
CA ALA A 861 22.65 -19.99 18.18
C ALA A 861 23.40 -21.12 17.46
N LEU A 862 24.14 -20.82 16.38
CA LEU A 862 25.01 -21.80 15.71
C LEU A 862 26.07 -22.35 16.68
N GLN A 863 26.73 -21.47 17.44
CA GLN A 863 27.75 -21.87 18.42
C GLN A 863 27.18 -22.77 19.51
N ALA A 864 25.97 -22.45 20.00
CA ALA A 864 25.28 -23.25 21.01
C ALA A 864 24.89 -24.65 20.51
N LEU A 865 24.68 -24.82 19.19
CA LEU A 865 24.44 -26.11 18.54
C LEU A 865 25.71 -26.93 18.29
N GLY A 866 26.87 -26.42 18.71
CA GLY A 866 28.16 -27.11 18.61
C GLY A 866 28.94 -26.83 17.33
N ALA A 867 28.54 -25.83 16.54
CA ALA A 867 29.34 -25.37 15.40
C ALA A 867 30.44 -24.40 15.86
N THR A 868 31.63 -24.51 15.27
CA THR A 868 32.68 -23.48 15.42
C THR A 868 32.48 -22.42 14.35
N THR A 869 32.43 -21.15 14.74
CA THR A 869 32.23 -20.05 13.79
C THR A 869 33.50 -19.21 13.63
N THR A 870 33.89 -18.91 12.40
CA THR A 870 35.02 -18.01 12.09
C THR A 870 34.52 -16.80 11.32
N GLN A 871 34.83 -15.60 11.80
CA GLN A 871 34.43 -14.38 11.10
C GLN A 871 35.26 -14.17 9.82
N VAL A 872 34.59 -13.91 8.70
CA VAL A 872 35.23 -13.69 7.38
C VAL A 872 34.76 -12.39 6.74
N THR A 873 35.54 -11.92 5.77
CA THR A 873 35.18 -10.81 4.86
C THR A 873 35.07 -11.37 3.45
N ILE A 874 33.97 -11.07 2.74
CA ILE A 874 33.66 -11.70 1.45
C ILE A 874 34.64 -11.30 0.34
N GLY A 875 35.25 -10.12 0.42
CA GLY A 875 36.08 -9.59 -0.66
C GLY A 875 35.27 -9.27 -1.93
N THR A 876 35.97 -9.04 -3.04
CA THR A 876 35.39 -8.87 -4.39
C THR A 876 35.98 -9.92 -5.33
N PRO A 877 35.18 -10.47 -6.27
CA PRO A 877 35.72 -11.37 -7.29
C PRO A 877 36.81 -10.66 -8.12
N SER A 878 37.86 -11.38 -8.51
CA SER A 878 38.90 -10.84 -9.38
C SER A 878 39.27 -11.87 -10.46
N PRO A 879 39.04 -11.55 -11.76
CA PRO A 879 38.34 -10.36 -12.26
C PRO A 879 36.85 -10.35 -11.88
N ASP A 880 36.23 -9.16 -11.87
CA ASP A 880 34.78 -8.96 -11.76
C ASP A 880 34.22 -8.50 -13.12
N PRO A 881 33.86 -9.43 -14.02
CA PRO A 881 33.42 -9.08 -15.37
C PRO A 881 31.99 -8.54 -15.39
N ALA A 882 31.59 -8.02 -16.55
CA ALA A 882 30.24 -7.53 -16.78
C ALA A 882 29.18 -8.65 -16.66
N SER A 883 27.95 -8.26 -16.32
CA SER A 883 26.83 -9.21 -16.26
C SER A 883 26.53 -9.81 -17.63
N VAL A 884 26.38 -11.13 -17.67
CA VAL A 884 26.00 -11.88 -18.88
C VAL A 884 24.50 -11.84 -19.17
N VAL A 885 23.68 -11.35 -18.24
CA VAL A 885 22.21 -11.35 -18.34
C VAL A 885 21.71 -10.67 -19.61
N PRO A 886 22.15 -9.46 -20.00
CA PRO A 886 21.69 -8.83 -21.25
C PRO A 886 21.95 -9.68 -22.49
N SER A 887 23.08 -10.39 -22.53
CA SER A 887 23.48 -11.27 -23.63
C SER A 887 22.61 -12.54 -23.70
N GLU A 888 22.34 -13.18 -22.57
CA GLU A 888 21.56 -14.42 -22.54
C GLU A 888 20.06 -14.17 -22.67
N PHE A 889 19.55 -13.07 -22.11
CA PHE A 889 18.11 -12.81 -22.04
C PHE A 889 17.43 -12.79 -23.39
N LYS A 890 17.94 -12.00 -24.35
CA LYS A 890 17.39 -11.95 -25.72
C LYS A 890 17.42 -13.33 -26.39
N ARG A 891 18.54 -14.04 -26.29
CA ARG A 891 18.73 -15.36 -26.90
C ARG A 891 17.74 -16.37 -26.33
N ASP A 892 17.68 -16.46 -25.01
CA ASP A 892 16.95 -17.51 -24.30
C ASP A 892 15.44 -17.23 -24.31
N LEU A 893 15.02 -15.98 -24.12
CA LEU A 893 13.61 -15.58 -24.18
C LEU A 893 13.05 -15.78 -25.60
N ASN A 894 13.77 -15.38 -26.65
CA ASN A 894 13.31 -15.59 -28.03
C ASN A 894 13.16 -17.09 -28.35
N SER A 895 14.12 -17.90 -27.92
CA SER A 895 14.07 -19.35 -28.08
C SER A 895 12.83 -19.94 -27.39
N TYR A 896 12.58 -19.56 -26.14
CA TYR A 896 11.41 -20.00 -25.37
C TYR A 896 10.08 -19.55 -26.02
N LEU A 897 9.92 -18.25 -26.30
CA LEU A 897 8.67 -17.69 -26.82
C LEU A 897 8.33 -18.20 -28.22
N SER A 898 9.32 -18.43 -29.07
CA SER A 898 9.10 -19.02 -30.41
C SER A 898 8.56 -20.46 -30.36
N GLY A 899 8.79 -21.15 -29.23
CA GLY A 899 8.28 -22.50 -28.99
C GLY A 899 6.80 -22.56 -28.63
N ILE A 900 6.16 -21.43 -28.28
CA ILE A 900 4.77 -21.38 -27.83
C ILE A 900 3.85 -20.99 -28.98
N ARG A 901 2.89 -21.87 -29.28
CA ARG A 901 2.05 -21.78 -30.49
C ARG A 901 0.60 -21.36 -30.23
N ARG A 902 0.11 -21.45 -29.00
CA ARG A 902 -1.30 -21.20 -28.66
C ARG A 902 -1.48 -19.81 -28.02
N GLY A 903 -2.62 -19.19 -28.30
CA GLY A 903 -3.01 -17.86 -27.81
C GLY A 903 -2.30 -16.68 -28.49
N PRO A 904 -2.89 -15.49 -28.59
CA PRO A 904 -2.22 -14.30 -29.12
C PRO A 904 -1.12 -13.80 -28.17
N GLY A 905 -0.22 -12.93 -28.65
CA GLY A 905 0.80 -12.29 -27.82
C GLY A 905 2.18 -12.21 -28.46
N ALA A 906 3.11 -11.51 -27.79
CA ALA A 906 4.47 -11.34 -28.27
C ALA A 906 5.24 -12.67 -28.34
N ARG A 907 6.05 -12.85 -29.40
CA ARG A 907 6.82 -14.08 -29.68
C ARG A 907 8.33 -13.89 -29.68
N SER A 908 8.78 -12.71 -29.28
CA SER A 908 10.19 -12.32 -29.16
C SER A 908 10.30 -11.10 -28.26
N LEU A 909 11.51 -10.83 -27.76
CA LEU A 909 11.83 -9.61 -27.02
C LEU A 909 11.47 -8.35 -27.81
N GLN A 910 11.77 -8.33 -29.11
CA GLN A 910 11.41 -7.21 -29.99
C GLN A 910 9.88 -7.01 -30.06
N ALA A 911 9.09 -8.10 -30.07
CA ALA A 911 7.64 -8.01 -30.09
C ALA A 911 7.06 -7.54 -28.74
N VAL A 912 7.70 -7.90 -27.60
CA VAL A 912 7.35 -7.35 -26.29
C VAL A 912 7.60 -5.85 -26.26
N ILE A 913 8.79 -5.41 -26.69
CA ILE A 913 9.15 -3.98 -26.78
C ILE A 913 8.15 -3.22 -27.67
N GLY A 914 7.84 -3.76 -28.85
CA GLY A 914 6.88 -3.15 -29.77
C GLY A 914 5.45 -3.11 -29.23
N TYR A 915 5.03 -4.12 -28.46
CA TYR A 915 3.74 -4.09 -27.77
C TYR A 915 3.70 -2.96 -26.75
N ASN A 916 4.75 -2.83 -25.93
CA ASN A 916 4.84 -1.81 -24.89
C ASN A 916 4.85 -0.40 -25.49
N ASP A 917 5.60 -0.17 -26.58
CA ASP A 917 5.63 1.11 -27.29
C ASP A 917 4.26 1.48 -27.89
N ALA A 918 3.49 0.49 -28.34
CA ALA A 918 2.12 0.68 -28.83
C ALA A 918 1.10 0.90 -27.71
N HIS A 919 1.40 0.47 -26.49
CA HIS A 919 0.51 0.54 -25.32
C HIS A 919 1.21 1.16 -24.10
N PRO A 920 1.75 2.39 -24.20
CA PRO A 920 2.66 2.93 -23.20
C PRO A 920 1.99 3.05 -21.83
N VAL A 921 0.69 3.36 -21.76
CA VAL A 921 -0.04 3.50 -20.50
C VAL A 921 -0.05 2.19 -19.68
N GLU A 922 -0.18 1.04 -20.33
CA GLU A 922 -0.19 -0.28 -19.67
C GLU A 922 1.20 -0.90 -19.54
N GLY A 923 2.02 -0.80 -20.61
CA GLY A 923 3.32 -1.47 -20.70
C GLY A 923 4.53 -0.67 -20.22
N LEU A 924 4.46 0.67 -20.15
CA LEU A 924 5.62 1.55 -19.90
C LEU A 924 5.43 2.48 -18.70
N LYS A 925 4.89 1.96 -17.60
CA LYS A 925 4.80 2.73 -16.35
C LYS A 925 6.16 3.20 -15.85
N TYR A 926 7.17 2.32 -15.89
CA TYR A 926 8.53 2.57 -15.43
C TYR A 926 9.57 2.56 -16.55
N GLN A 927 9.16 2.73 -17.82
CA GLN A 927 10.01 2.54 -19.00
C GLN A 927 10.44 1.08 -19.21
N GLN A 928 11.36 0.81 -20.16
CA GLN A 928 11.80 -0.54 -20.54
C GLN A 928 13.30 -0.61 -20.91
N GLY A 929 14.15 0.15 -20.21
CA GLY A 929 15.56 0.34 -20.53
C GLY A 929 16.40 -0.94 -20.53
N GLN A 930 16.12 -1.91 -19.65
CA GLN A 930 16.85 -3.18 -19.63
C GLN A 930 16.43 -4.08 -20.81
N LEU A 931 15.17 -4.02 -21.25
CA LEU A 931 14.71 -4.73 -22.46
C LEU A 931 15.44 -4.20 -23.69
N LEU A 932 15.54 -2.87 -23.82
CA LEU A 932 16.27 -2.22 -24.91
C LEU A 932 17.76 -2.58 -24.91
N ALA A 933 18.39 -2.60 -23.73
CA ALA A 933 19.79 -2.99 -23.57
C ALA A 933 20.03 -4.45 -23.99
N ALA A 934 19.18 -5.39 -23.56
CA ALA A 934 19.27 -6.78 -23.97
C ALA A 934 18.99 -6.96 -25.47
N GLN A 935 18.02 -6.23 -26.02
CA GLN A 935 17.69 -6.27 -27.45
C GLN A 935 18.85 -5.79 -28.34
N ALA A 936 19.65 -4.84 -27.85
CA ALA A 936 20.82 -4.30 -28.55
C ALA A 936 22.00 -5.27 -28.64
N VAL A 937 22.06 -6.32 -27.81
CA VAL A 937 23.14 -7.31 -27.89
C VAL A 937 22.99 -8.17 -29.15
N ASP A 938 24.06 -8.24 -29.95
CA ASP A 938 24.15 -9.08 -31.14
C ASP A 938 25.19 -10.19 -30.97
N LEU A 939 24.74 -11.38 -30.56
CA LEU A 939 25.60 -12.56 -30.43
C LEU A 939 25.98 -13.21 -31.77
N SER A 940 25.48 -12.72 -32.91
CA SER A 940 25.95 -13.13 -34.23
C SER A 940 27.27 -12.47 -34.61
N ASP A 941 27.58 -11.31 -34.01
CA ASP A 941 28.89 -10.69 -34.09
C ASP A 941 29.94 -11.54 -33.33
N PRO A 942 31.01 -12.00 -34.00
CA PRO A 942 32.01 -12.86 -33.36
C PRO A 942 32.72 -12.22 -32.17
N ALA A 943 32.94 -10.91 -32.18
CA ALA A 943 33.63 -10.21 -31.09
C ALA A 943 32.74 -10.13 -29.84
N THR A 944 31.47 -9.76 -30.00
CA THR A 944 30.46 -9.75 -28.94
C THR A 944 30.24 -11.15 -28.37
N SER A 945 30.15 -12.17 -29.22
CA SER A 945 30.06 -13.58 -28.79
C SER A 945 31.28 -14.03 -28.00
N ALA A 946 32.49 -13.65 -28.43
CA ALA A 946 33.72 -13.95 -27.73
C ALA A 946 33.82 -13.24 -26.36
N ALA A 947 33.42 -11.97 -26.29
CA ALA A 947 33.37 -11.20 -25.05
C ALA A 947 32.38 -11.82 -24.04
N TYR A 948 31.16 -12.13 -24.48
CA TYR A 948 30.17 -12.84 -23.65
C TYR A 948 30.72 -14.16 -23.08
N LYS A 949 31.38 -14.97 -23.91
CA LYS A 949 31.98 -16.24 -23.47
C LYS A 949 33.10 -16.01 -22.45
N ALA A 950 33.95 -15.00 -22.69
CA ALA A 950 35.01 -14.65 -21.76
C ALA A 950 34.46 -14.16 -20.41
N ASP A 951 33.45 -13.28 -20.42
CA ASP A 951 32.80 -12.76 -19.21
C ASP A 951 32.07 -13.87 -18.44
N LEU A 952 31.40 -14.79 -19.14
CA LEU A 952 30.74 -15.94 -18.54
C LEU A 952 31.74 -16.84 -17.80
N GLU A 953 32.84 -17.22 -18.47
CA GLU A 953 33.87 -18.07 -17.88
C GLU A 953 34.61 -17.37 -16.75
N ALA A 954 35.00 -16.10 -16.94
CA ALA A 954 35.67 -15.30 -15.93
C ALA A 954 34.78 -15.11 -14.69
N GLY A 955 33.51 -14.78 -14.87
CA GLY A 955 32.58 -14.51 -13.78
C GLY A 955 32.29 -15.76 -12.96
N LYS A 956 32.11 -16.91 -13.62
CA LYS A 956 32.00 -18.21 -12.94
C LYS A 956 33.28 -18.57 -12.19
N THR A 957 34.43 -18.42 -12.84
CA THR A 957 35.72 -18.83 -12.26
C THR A 957 36.08 -17.97 -11.06
N SER A 958 35.95 -16.64 -11.16
CA SER A 958 36.34 -15.72 -10.08
C SER A 958 35.40 -15.80 -8.88
N THR A 959 34.08 -15.95 -9.09
CA THR A 959 33.12 -16.11 -7.99
C THR A 959 33.24 -17.47 -7.30
N ARG A 960 33.49 -18.55 -8.06
CA ARG A 960 33.81 -19.86 -7.46
C ARG A 960 35.09 -19.80 -6.66
N ALA A 961 36.17 -19.25 -7.22
CA ALA A 961 37.44 -19.09 -6.51
C ALA A 961 37.29 -18.27 -5.22
N LEU A 962 36.44 -17.23 -5.24
CA LEU A 962 36.14 -16.44 -4.05
C LEU A 962 35.41 -17.26 -2.98
N ILE A 963 34.30 -17.91 -3.35
CA ILE A 963 33.48 -18.68 -2.39
C ILE A 963 34.24 -19.92 -1.90
N ASP A 964 34.85 -20.67 -2.81
CA ASP A 964 35.65 -21.84 -2.48
C ASP A 964 36.88 -21.44 -1.65
N GLY A 965 37.52 -20.32 -1.94
CA GLY A 965 38.64 -19.82 -1.13
C GLY A 965 38.22 -19.45 0.30
N ILE A 966 37.00 -18.93 0.50
CA ILE A 966 36.43 -18.77 1.84
C ILE A 966 36.19 -20.13 2.46
N LEU A 967 35.50 -21.04 1.76
CA LEU A 967 35.16 -22.37 2.26
C LEU A 967 36.39 -23.20 2.63
N THR A 968 37.49 -23.10 1.89
CA THR A 968 38.74 -23.79 2.22
C THR A 968 39.63 -23.02 3.20
N ASN A 969 39.09 -22.00 3.88
CA ASN A 969 39.83 -21.12 4.79
C ASN A 969 41.16 -20.55 4.22
N GLY A 970 41.24 -20.35 2.89
CA GLY A 970 42.45 -19.90 2.20
C GLY A 970 43.56 -20.95 2.04
N THR A 971 43.31 -22.22 2.41
CA THR A 971 44.27 -23.35 2.36
C THR A 971 43.82 -24.49 1.43
N PRO A 972 43.69 -24.26 0.10
CA PRO A 972 43.25 -25.31 -0.82
C PRO A 972 44.10 -26.59 -0.73
N GLY A 973 43.46 -27.73 -0.46
CA GLY A 973 44.10 -29.04 -0.34
C GLY A 973 44.36 -29.52 1.09
N ASP A 974 44.27 -28.63 2.09
CA ASP A 974 44.18 -29.01 3.50
C ASP A 974 42.73 -28.90 3.98
N THR A 975 42.03 -30.03 3.99
CA THR A 975 40.61 -30.07 4.39
C THR A 975 40.41 -30.07 5.91
N SER A 976 41.50 -30.03 6.70
CA SER A 976 41.40 -30.16 8.17
C SER A 976 40.70 -28.95 8.81
N ASP A 977 40.70 -27.79 8.15
CA ASP A 977 40.10 -26.54 8.60
C ASP A 977 39.04 -25.91 7.68
N ASP A 978 38.63 -26.62 6.63
CA ASP A 978 37.53 -26.22 5.74
C ASP A 978 36.23 -25.92 6.51
N PHE A 979 35.48 -24.93 6.04
CA PHE A 979 34.12 -24.64 6.45
C PHE A 979 33.11 -25.46 5.65
N ASP A 980 32.08 -25.93 6.33
CA ASP A 980 30.94 -26.63 5.73
C ASP A 980 30.02 -25.67 4.95
N ALA A 981 29.90 -24.42 5.40
CA ALA A 981 29.10 -23.38 4.77
C ALA A 981 29.57 -21.97 5.19
N VAL A 982 29.12 -20.96 4.42
CA VAL A 982 29.26 -19.54 4.75
C VAL A 982 27.87 -18.97 5.12
N MET A 983 27.72 -18.47 6.34
CA MET A 983 26.53 -17.72 6.75
C MET A 983 26.74 -16.22 6.50
N ALA A 984 25.73 -15.57 5.93
CA ALA A 984 25.72 -14.14 5.64
C ALA A 984 24.42 -13.46 6.11
N PRO A 985 24.48 -12.17 6.49
CA PRO A 985 23.29 -11.40 6.83
C PRO A 985 22.41 -11.15 5.59
N SER A 986 21.15 -10.81 5.83
CA SER A 986 20.23 -10.28 4.81
C SER A 986 20.90 -9.18 3.97
N GLY A 987 20.66 -9.20 2.66
CA GLY A 987 21.21 -8.22 1.71
C GLY A 987 22.70 -8.38 1.36
N SER A 988 23.36 -9.47 1.80
CA SER A 988 24.78 -9.70 1.49
C SER A 988 25.05 -9.92 -0.01
N ALA A 989 26.10 -9.28 -0.53
CA ALA A 989 26.58 -9.47 -1.91
C ALA A 989 27.02 -10.92 -2.21
N LEU A 990 27.31 -11.72 -1.19
CA LEU A 990 27.69 -13.14 -1.33
C LEU A 990 26.63 -13.95 -2.08
N VAL A 991 25.34 -13.63 -1.90
CA VAL A 991 24.24 -14.34 -2.59
C VAL A 991 24.34 -14.12 -4.09
N GLY A 992 24.59 -12.87 -4.52
CA GLY A 992 24.81 -12.57 -5.94
C GLY A 992 26.05 -13.25 -6.52
N TYR A 993 27.12 -13.40 -5.72
CA TYR A 993 28.28 -14.18 -6.16
C TYR A 993 27.96 -15.68 -6.29
N ALA A 994 27.13 -16.23 -5.41
CA ALA A 994 26.67 -17.62 -5.49
C ALA A 994 25.82 -17.87 -6.75
N ASP A 995 25.02 -16.89 -7.18
CA ASP A 995 24.26 -16.95 -8.44
C ASP A 995 25.18 -17.09 -9.65
N ARG A 996 26.19 -16.21 -9.76
CA ARG A 996 27.23 -16.27 -10.81
C ARG A 996 28.00 -17.60 -10.79
N ALA A 997 28.35 -18.10 -9.61
CA ALA A 997 29.05 -19.36 -9.44
C ALA A 997 28.19 -20.59 -9.84
N GLY A 998 26.86 -20.44 -9.74
CA GLY A 998 25.88 -21.50 -9.87
C GLY A 998 25.72 -22.35 -8.60
N TYR A 999 26.10 -21.81 -7.44
CA TYR A 999 26.17 -22.50 -6.14
C TYR A 999 24.89 -22.32 -5.32
N PRO A 1000 24.51 -23.25 -4.45
CA PRO A 1000 23.25 -23.19 -3.71
C PRO A 1000 23.29 -22.16 -2.58
N ALA A 1001 22.13 -21.55 -2.32
CA ALA A 1001 21.91 -20.60 -1.23
C ALA A 1001 20.57 -20.89 -0.54
N LEU A 1002 20.59 -21.02 0.79
CA LEU A 1002 19.41 -21.27 1.63
C LEU A 1002 19.22 -20.10 2.59
N THR A 1003 18.10 -19.39 2.48
CA THR A 1003 17.69 -18.43 3.51
C THR A 1003 16.67 -19.03 4.47
N ILE A 1004 16.80 -18.65 5.74
CA ILE A 1004 15.93 -19.05 6.83
C ILE A 1004 15.60 -17.84 7.72
N PRO A 1005 14.39 -17.80 8.31
CA PRO A 1005 14.02 -16.74 9.25
C PRO A 1005 14.97 -16.68 10.46
N ALA A 1006 15.37 -15.47 10.85
CA ALA A 1006 16.34 -15.23 11.92
C ALA A 1006 15.79 -14.36 13.06
N GLY A 1007 14.70 -13.62 12.81
CA GLY A 1007 14.00 -12.82 13.80
C GLY A 1007 13.25 -11.65 13.16
N TYR A 1008 13.11 -10.55 13.91
CA TYR A 1008 12.36 -9.37 13.49
C TYR A 1008 13.11 -8.09 13.80
N GLY A 1009 12.75 -7.02 13.09
CA GLY A 1009 13.13 -5.66 13.45
C GLY A 1009 12.61 -5.25 14.84
N ALA A 1010 13.21 -4.19 15.38
CA ALA A 1010 12.79 -3.62 16.65
C ALA A 1010 11.53 -2.76 16.50
N THR A 1011 10.60 -2.85 17.46
CA THR A 1011 9.36 -2.04 17.50
C THR A 1011 9.62 -0.55 17.37
N ALA A 1012 10.64 -0.03 18.06
CA ALA A 1012 10.96 1.40 18.04
C ALA A 1012 11.54 1.91 16.70
N SER A 1013 11.83 1.02 15.74
CA SER A 1013 12.42 1.36 14.44
C SER A 1013 11.37 1.48 13.34
N SER A 1014 11.73 2.10 12.20
CA SER A 1014 10.91 2.11 10.99
C SER A 1014 10.74 0.73 10.33
N ALA A 1015 11.53 -0.25 10.75
CA ALA A 1015 11.30 -1.65 10.37
C ALA A 1015 10.16 -2.28 11.18
N GLY A 1016 9.86 -1.79 12.39
CA GLY A 1016 8.90 -2.42 13.30
C GLY A 1016 9.17 -3.93 13.45
N HIS A 1017 8.12 -4.71 13.66
CA HIS A 1017 8.17 -6.18 13.67
C HIS A 1017 8.31 -6.84 12.27
N ASN A 1018 9.05 -6.25 11.34
CA ASN A 1018 9.27 -6.88 10.02
C ASN A 1018 10.25 -8.05 10.11
N PRO A 1019 10.03 -9.15 9.36
CA PRO A 1019 10.94 -10.29 9.36
C PRO A 1019 12.34 -9.95 8.83
N ILE A 1020 13.34 -10.63 9.39
CA ILE A 1020 14.73 -10.62 8.93
C ILE A 1020 15.23 -12.06 8.97
N GLY A 1021 15.90 -12.50 7.91
CA GLY A 1021 16.53 -13.81 7.77
C GLY A 1021 18.04 -13.74 7.69
N VAL A 1022 18.63 -14.94 7.60
CA VAL A 1022 20.05 -15.18 7.31
C VAL A 1022 20.17 -16.12 6.13
N THR A 1023 21.29 -16.09 5.41
CA THR A 1023 21.52 -16.97 4.26
C THR A 1023 22.76 -17.83 4.47
N LEU A 1024 22.63 -19.13 4.25
CA LEU A 1024 23.72 -20.10 4.17
C LEU A 1024 24.07 -20.33 2.69
N VAL A 1025 25.34 -20.19 2.34
CA VAL A 1025 25.89 -20.44 1.00
C VAL A 1025 26.89 -21.58 1.09
N GLY A 1026 26.85 -22.51 0.14
CA GLY A 1026 27.78 -23.62 0.04
C GLY A 1026 28.33 -23.80 -1.37
N THR A 1027 29.16 -24.82 -1.57
CA THR A 1027 29.66 -25.20 -2.91
C THR A 1027 28.60 -25.96 -3.73
N ALA A 1028 28.87 -26.23 -5.01
CA ALA A 1028 27.95 -26.97 -5.88
C ALA A 1028 27.52 -28.32 -5.28
N PHE A 1029 26.21 -28.60 -5.37
CA PHE A 1029 25.53 -29.82 -4.90
C PHE A 1029 25.58 -30.07 -3.38
N SER A 1030 25.83 -29.02 -2.59
CA SER A 1030 25.84 -29.08 -1.12
C SER A 1030 24.46 -28.89 -0.46
N GLU A 1031 23.35 -28.94 -1.22
CA GLU A 1031 22.01 -28.64 -0.68
C GLU A 1031 21.63 -29.52 0.50
N ALA A 1032 22.08 -30.79 0.51
CA ALA A 1032 21.84 -31.69 1.63
C ALA A 1032 22.49 -31.20 2.94
N THR A 1033 23.70 -30.64 2.85
CA THR A 1033 24.40 -30.03 3.99
C THR A 1033 23.69 -28.75 4.41
N LEU A 1034 23.41 -27.85 3.48
CA LEU A 1034 22.73 -26.59 3.79
C LEU A 1034 21.34 -26.80 4.42
N LEU A 1035 20.57 -27.76 3.92
CA LEU A 1035 19.26 -28.11 4.48
C LEU A 1035 19.39 -28.74 5.87
N ALA A 1036 20.41 -29.58 6.11
CA ALA A 1036 20.63 -30.15 7.44
C ALA A 1036 21.04 -29.08 8.46
N ASP A 1037 21.97 -28.20 8.09
CA ASP A 1037 22.45 -27.09 8.93
C ASP A 1037 21.33 -26.08 9.21
N GLY A 1038 20.61 -25.68 8.16
CA GLY A 1038 19.46 -24.79 8.25
C GLY A 1038 18.33 -25.38 9.09
N TYR A 1039 18.07 -26.69 8.99
CA TYR A 1039 17.08 -27.37 9.82
C TYR A 1039 17.49 -27.37 11.29
N ALA A 1040 18.74 -27.71 11.62
CA ALA A 1040 19.21 -27.65 13.00
C ALA A 1040 19.05 -26.25 13.61
N LEU A 1041 19.43 -25.21 12.84
CA LEU A 1041 19.28 -23.81 13.27
C LEU A 1041 17.81 -23.39 13.40
N GLU A 1042 16.95 -23.76 12.45
CA GLU A 1042 15.51 -23.51 12.51
C GLU A 1042 14.87 -24.16 13.74
N GLN A 1043 15.15 -25.44 14.01
CA GLN A 1043 14.58 -26.17 15.14
C GLN A 1043 15.04 -25.60 16.49
N ALA A 1044 16.25 -25.07 16.57
CA ALA A 1044 16.78 -24.48 17.78
C ALA A 1044 16.21 -23.08 18.08
N THR A 1045 15.89 -22.32 17.04
CA THR A 1045 15.48 -20.91 17.17
C THR A 1045 13.96 -20.74 17.12
N ASN A 1046 13.29 -21.43 16.19
CA ASN A 1046 11.85 -21.42 15.97
C ASN A 1046 11.23 -20.00 15.98
N VAL A 1047 11.88 -19.07 15.28
CA VAL A 1047 11.57 -17.63 15.33
C VAL A 1047 10.50 -17.17 14.34
N ARG A 1048 10.06 -18.00 13.39
CA ARG A 1048 9.04 -17.59 12.41
C ARG A 1048 7.70 -17.32 13.10
N LEU A 1049 7.09 -16.19 12.75
CA LEU A 1049 5.79 -15.71 13.17
C LEU A 1049 4.94 -15.47 11.93
N ALA A 1050 3.64 -15.73 12.05
CA ALA A 1050 2.69 -15.43 11.00
C ALA A 1050 2.57 -13.91 10.77
N PRO A 1051 2.33 -13.44 9.53
CA PRO A 1051 2.07 -12.03 9.25
C PRO A 1051 0.94 -11.43 10.10
N SER A 1052 -0.12 -12.21 10.37
CA SER A 1052 -1.19 -11.74 11.26
C SER A 1052 -0.71 -11.47 12.68
N TYR A 1053 0.33 -12.16 13.13
CA TYR A 1053 0.90 -11.94 14.46
C TYR A 1053 1.78 -10.69 14.46
N THR A 1054 2.67 -10.54 13.48
CA THR A 1054 3.59 -9.37 13.42
C THR A 1054 2.89 -8.08 13.07
N ASN A 1055 1.73 -8.15 12.41
CA ASN A 1055 0.92 -6.99 12.06
C ASN A 1055 -0.60 -7.29 12.16
N PRO A 1056 -1.14 -7.37 13.39
CA PRO A 1056 -2.55 -7.68 13.63
C PRO A 1056 -3.55 -6.80 12.87
N SER A 1057 -3.23 -5.51 12.74
CA SER A 1057 -4.15 -4.51 12.21
C SER A 1057 -4.52 -4.73 10.75
N MET A 1058 -3.62 -5.31 9.94
CA MET A 1058 -3.90 -5.65 8.54
C MET A 1058 -4.68 -6.96 8.35
N TRP A 1059 -4.63 -7.86 9.34
CA TRP A 1059 -5.11 -9.25 9.21
C TRP A 1059 -6.38 -9.56 9.99
N ARG A 1060 -6.86 -8.64 10.83
CA ARG A 1060 -8.08 -8.82 11.63
C ARG A 1060 -9.34 -9.15 10.83
N CYS A 1061 -9.40 -8.75 9.56
CA CYS A 1061 -10.54 -9.02 8.67
C CYS A 1061 -10.44 -10.37 7.95
N VAL A 1062 -9.48 -11.22 8.32
CA VAL A 1062 -9.21 -12.49 7.63
C VAL A 1062 -9.48 -13.63 8.61
N PRO A 1063 -10.73 -14.16 8.67
CA PRO A 1063 -11.07 -15.31 9.48
C PRO A 1063 -10.10 -16.49 9.31
N GLY A 1064 -9.79 -17.15 10.41
CA GLY A 1064 -8.85 -18.29 10.43
C GLY A 1064 -7.36 -17.89 10.42
N SER A 1065 -7.05 -16.59 10.50
CA SER A 1065 -5.68 -16.13 10.75
C SER A 1065 -5.27 -16.36 12.21
N THR A 1066 -3.96 -16.46 12.47
CA THR A 1066 -3.43 -16.78 13.81
C THR A 1066 -3.79 -15.72 14.85
N PHE A 1067 -3.92 -14.47 14.42
CA PHE A 1067 -4.37 -13.35 15.24
C PHE A 1067 -5.74 -12.88 14.75
N PHE A 1068 -6.77 -13.71 14.94
CA PHE A 1068 -8.16 -13.34 14.69
C PHE A 1068 -8.90 -13.28 16.02
N THR A 1069 -9.26 -12.08 16.47
CA THR A 1069 -9.94 -11.88 17.76
C THR A 1069 -11.47 -11.98 17.67
N GLY A 1070 -12.03 -12.07 16.45
CA GLY A 1070 -13.48 -12.04 16.23
C GLY A 1070 -14.12 -10.67 16.48
N GLU A 1071 -13.33 -9.69 16.93
CA GLU A 1071 -13.73 -8.29 17.03
C GLU A 1071 -13.82 -7.68 15.61
N LEU A 1072 -14.75 -6.73 15.44
CA LEU A 1072 -15.17 -6.16 14.15
C LEU A 1072 -13.98 -5.80 13.24
N CYS A 1073 -14.13 -6.04 11.93
CA CYS A 1073 -13.13 -5.80 10.87
C CYS A 1073 -12.52 -4.40 10.89
N ASN A 1074 -13.29 -3.39 11.31
CA ASN A 1074 -12.84 -2.11 11.85
C ASN A 1074 -13.72 -1.84 13.09
N PRO A 1075 -13.28 -0.99 14.03
CA PRO A 1075 -14.18 -0.48 15.06
C PRO A 1075 -15.49 -0.01 14.42
N GLY A 1076 -16.65 -0.47 14.90
CA GLY A 1076 -17.94 -0.03 14.37
C GLY A 1076 -18.39 -0.62 13.02
N ASP A 1077 -17.69 -1.60 12.42
CA ASP A 1077 -18.18 -2.35 11.24
C ASP A 1077 -19.37 -3.26 11.60
N ARG A 1078 -20.53 -2.69 11.97
CA ARG A 1078 -21.80 -3.44 12.14
C ARG A 1078 -22.48 -3.79 10.80
N LEU A 1079 -21.81 -3.62 9.66
CA LEU A 1079 -22.42 -3.63 8.33
C LEU A 1079 -21.99 -4.75 7.38
N LEU A 1080 -21.39 -5.84 7.88
CA LEU A 1080 -21.23 -7.07 7.09
C LEU A 1080 -22.06 -8.26 7.60
N GLU A 1081 -22.64 -8.19 8.80
CA GLU A 1081 -23.64 -9.18 9.26
C GLU A 1081 -25.01 -9.01 8.60
N SER A 1082 -25.23 -7.94 7.82
CA SER A 1082 -26.53 -7.62 7.20
C SER A 1082 -26.63 -7.96 5.71
N ARG A 1083 -25.66 -8.66 5.11
CA ARG A 1083 -25.93 -9.33 3.83
C ARG A 1083 -26.71 -10.61 4.13
N PRO A 1084 -28.02 -10.69 3.81
CA PRO A 1084 -28.64 -12.01 3.75
C PRO A 1084 -27.83 -12.82 2.74
N HIS A 1085 -27.20 -13.89 3.23
CA HIS A 1085 -26.74 -14.97 2.38
C HIS A 1085 -27.94 -15.39 1.52
N HIS A 1086 -27.91 -15.01 0.25
CA HIS A 1086 -28.86 -15.45 -0.77
C HIS A 1086 -28.30 -16.64 -1.52
#